data_AF-A0A284RIA7-F1
#
_entry.id   AF-A0A284RIA7-F1
#
_cell.length_a   1.000
_cell.length_b   1.000
_cell.length_c   1.000
_cell.angle_alpha   90.00
_cell.angle_beta   90.00
_cell.angle_gamma   90.00
#
_symmetry.space_group_name_H-M   'P 1'
#
loop_
_entity.id
_entity.type
_entity.pdbx_description
1 polymer ?
#
loop_
_entity_poly.entity_id
_entity_poly.type
_entity_poly.pdbx_seq_one_letter_code
_entity_poly.pdbx_strand_id
1 'polypeptide(L)'
;MRYPDIPIMWRVFDLFRERLQIEDKLIPYIMNNGNQFIEYNSQRVQQKTVISDPTADWFKDSSSAGGKLLAENWEKGWKKLMEFDQYSARTFMMLPFDIENEDGTCFLKKKAYPNSVINWMERTNTGTGMFDTAFSEMVIDDLQFDWPTGSAMTFGGDGEEESAVSWRCLAGGSEVFINAMVSKISVPTPKIQYNKRVTSITPTATGTKPLSVTYGSEASNEYDYVISTIPLPALRFVDLDGCNLSYAQLEGLRTLRYDSSCKVGIRFSSRWWQTLPTGSIKGGQTKTDRIVRTVVFPSYGVNDLNADAVMIASYTWSQDAARVGGLINGRHTADEQFLIDNILKDLAALHGVTFDFLKKELRDWCAWEWYSDPFTLGERIRPLWPSQFSSIYPAFGQGAAGGRLLFAGEALSDQHAWVEGALDSAYEAVRKMLEGAGLEECLEKLEANWGNPYLDKAEAEEYTSLLREQELIGALFSTISDRDEIKDALLGCSKGLSSCGDLVKKLGNDSRIGSRQPVIVGRNTCVVAATSEGKELIVKISWPTASLRSEAKLVTKTREKTRIIVQGRKLDHFPDIPISQGFDYDANSTQANLMNIFNRASAVDEEKPEYERRVCRMMVQERLYPLEELWTAQEYAQVFFDTWQIHKWLYDCSKIVHRDISPGNIMWRRTVDGHLLCGVLNDFDLESSFRDERTGTLPYMAYELLINGDNGQPPKHLYRHDVESIFYLILLLCCRCELVLLLQNSSEHAIMARMKVPSRFDRWYKLNCAQLKSAKAGFLFGASHTANSGFIGFQPWLDDLHQQFLDGYCARSSYTLRQRRGKATGAFDEETVQDQVSYSVVLDICSEFASSPLVVHNDQLEEAT
;
A
#
# COMPACT_ATOMS: atom_id res chain seq x y z
N MET A 1 3.52 -14.34 -32.80
CA MET A 1 2.99 -14.25 -34.19
C MET A 1 3.65 -13.15 -35.00
N ARG A 2 4.03 -12.02 -34.40
CA ARG A 2 4.72 -10.90 -35.04
C ARG A 2 5.65 -10.25 -34.02
N TYR A 3 6.77 -9.71 -34.49
CA TYR A 3 7.83 -9.09 -33.67
C TYR A 3 8.36 -7.86 -34.43
N PRO A 4 8.15 -6.63 -33.94
CA PRO A 4 8.74 -5.43 -34.55
C PRO A 4 10.22 -5.32 -34.15
N ASP A 5 11.09 -5.14 -35.13
CA ASP A 5 12.54 -4.95 -34.95
C ASP A 5 12.80 -3.48 -34.57
N ILE A 6 12.60 -3.16 -33.29
CA ILE A 6 12.75 -1.83 -32.70
C ILE A 6 13.64 -1.89 -31.45
N PRO A 7 14.30 -0.79 -31.04
CA PRO A 7 15.27 -0.79 -29.94
C PRO A 7 14.73 -1.34 -28.62
N ILE A 8 13.47 -1.04 -28.29
CA ILE A 8 12.83 -1.53 -27.06
C ILE A 8 12.53 -3.03 -27.07
N MET A 9 12.65 -3.73 -28.20
CA MET A 9 12.43 -5.18 -28.32
C MET A 9 13.72 -5.96 -28.61
N TRP A 10 14.87 -5.38 -28.27
CA TRP A 10 16.17 -5.93 -28.63
C TRP A 10 16.42 -7.31 -27.99
N ARG A 11 15.93 -7.61 -26.77
CA ARG A 11 16.20 -8.90 -26.11
C ARG A 11 15.57 -10.06 -26.85
N VAL A 12 14.38 -9.88 -27.41
CA VAL A 12 13.75 -10.87 -28.28
C VAL A 12 14.61 -11.17 -29.51
N PHE A 13 15.20 -10.15 -30.14
CA PHE A 13 16.06 -10.36 -31.31
C PHE A 13 17.44 -10.90 -30.96
N ASP A 14 18.04 -10.51 -29.83
CA ASP A 14 19.25 -11.13 -29.27
C ASP A 14 18.99 -12.63 -28.98
N LEU A 15 17.85 -12.95 -28.36
CA LEU A 15 17.44 -14.32 -28.11
C LEU A 15 17.35 -15.13 -29.41
N PHE A 16 16.74 -14.56 -30.45
CA PHE A 16 16.56 -15.25 -31.73
C PHE A 16 17.87 -15.39 -32.54
N ARG A 17 18.65 -14.32 -32.66
CA ARG A 17 19.86 -14.26 -33.51
C ARG A 17 21.07 -14.91 -32.82
N GLU A 18 21.41 -14.45 -31.61
CA GLU A 18 22.66 -14.82 -30.95
C GLU A 18 22.52 -16.08 -30.09
N ARG A 19 21.45 -16.18 -29.29
CA ARG A 19 21.34 -17.22 -28.25
C ARG A 19 20.77 -18.53 -28.77
N LEU A 20 19.65 -18.47 -29.48
CA LEU A 20 18.98 -19.63 -30.05
C LEU A 20 19.47 -19.96 -31.45
N GLN A 21 20.06 -18.98 -32.17
CA GLN A 21 20.57 -19.15 -33.53
C GLN A 21 19.48 -19.67 -34.49
N ILE A 22 18.30 -19.06 -34.40
CA ILE A 22 17.12 -19.40 -35.23
C ILE A 22 16.81 -18.31 -36.25
N GLU A 23 17.80 -17.48 -36.58
CA GLU A 23 17.66 -16.41 -37.56
C GLU A 23 17.24 -16.90 -38.95
N ASP A 24 17.64 -18.12 -39.32
CA ASP A 24 17.21 -18.80 -40.55
C ASP A 24 15.68 -18.96 -40.65
N LYS A 25 14.99 -18.92 -39.52
CA LYS A 25 13.52 -19.03 -39.43
C LYS A 25 12.83 -17.68 -39.29
N LEU A 26 13.56 -16.58 -39.11
CA LEU A 26 12.97 -15.24 -39.09
C LEU A 26 12.63 -14.79 -40.51
N ILE A 27 11.33 -14.71 -40.80
CA ILE A 27 10.81 -14.24 -42.08
C ILE A 27 10.15 -12.85 -41.93
N PRO A 28 10.17 -12.01 -42.98
CA PRO A 28 9.46 -10.74 -42.96
C PRO A 28 7.96 -10.93 -42.69
N TYR A 29 7.41 -10.11 -41.79
CA TYR A 29 5.97 -10.02 -41.55
C TYR A 29 5.43 -8.77 -42.24
N ILE A 30 4.46 -8.97 -43.13
CA ILE A 30 3.85 -7.87 -43.89
C ILE A 30 2.70 -7.29 -43.06
N MET A 31 2.89 -6.12 -42.45
CA MET A 31 1.83 -5.43 -41.69
C MET A 31 0.77 -4.80 -42.61
N ASN A 32 1.20 -4.23 -43.73
CA ASN A 32 0.34 -3.56 -44.70
C ASN A 32 0.89 -3.78 -46.12
N ASN A 33 0.01 -4.05 -47.09
CA ASN A 33 0.37 -4.19 -48.50
C ASN A 33 -0.55 -3.35 -49.42
N GLY A 34 -1.30 -2.41 -48.84
CA GLY A 34 -2.21 -1.47 -49.51
C GLY A 34 -3.47 -2.08 -50.15
N ASN A 35 -3.46 -3.37 -50.50
CA ASN A 35 -4.57 -4.06 -51.16
C ASN A 35 -5.62 -4.63 -50.20
N GLN A 36 -5.40 -4.52 -48.89
CA GLN A 36 -6.37 -4.92 -47.86
C GLN A 36 -7.54 -3.96 -47.80
N PHE A 37 -8.64 -4.41 -47.19
CA PHE A 37 -9.86 -3.63 -47.05
C PHE A 37 -9.96 -2.99 -45.66
N ILE A 38 -10.60 -1.83 -45.62
CA ILE A 38 -11.12 -1.22 -44.41
C ILE A 38 -12.62 -1.03 -44.64
N GLU A 39 -13.46 -1.64 -43.81
CA GLU A 39 -14.92 -1.51 -43.89
C GLU A 39 -15.48 -0.95 -42.58
N TYR A 40 -15.97 0.28 -42.61
CA TYR A 40 -16.68 0.88 -41.49
C TYR A 40 -17.97 1.51 -41.98
N ASN A 41 -19.05 1.38 -41.21
CA ASN A 41 -20.36 1.95 -41.55
C ASN A 41 -20.87 1.51 -42.95
N SER A 42 -20.65 0.24 -43.30
CA SER A 42 -20.97 -0.34 -44.64
C SER A 42 -20.25 0.34 -45.83
N GLN A 43 -19.26 1.19 -45.58
CA GLN A 43 -18.40 1.74 -46.62
C GLN A 43 -17.09 0.98 -46.65
N ARG A 44 -16.81 0.35 -47.79
CA ARG A 44 -15.59 -0.42 -48.02
C ARG A 44 -14.62 0.37 -48.88
N VAL A 45 -13.42 0.57 -48.38
CA VAL A 45 -12.30 1.21 -49.09
C VAL A 45 -11.08 0.30 -49.09
N GLN A 46 -10.23 0.41 -50.12
CA GLN A 46 -8.91 -0.24 -50.10
C GLN A 46 -7.94 0.63 -49.30
N GLN A 47 -7.07 0.01 -48.50
CA GLN A 47 -6.19 0.72 -47.59
C GLN A 47 -5.29 1.75 -48.32
N LYS A 48 -4.83 1.44 -49.54
CA LYS A 48 -4.07 2.36 -50.40
C LYS A 48 -4.83 3.62 -50.85
N THR A 49 -6.15 3.65 -50.73
CA THR A 49 -7.01 4.78 -51.17
C THR A 49 -7.35 5.74 -50.02
N VAL A 50 -6.94 5.43 -48.79
CA VAL A 50 -7.16 6.29 -47.63
C VAL A 50 -6.06 7.35 -47.59
N ILE A 51 -6.42 8.60 -47.93
CA ILE A 51 -5.47 9.74 -48.09
C ILE A 51 -5.23 10.49 -46.76
N SER A 52 -6.16 10.36 -45.81
CA SER A 52 -6.07 11.00 -44.48
C SER A 52 -6.68 10.08 -43.43
N ASP A 53 -5.87 9.65 -42.47
CA ASP A 53 -6.34 8.86 -41.33
C ASP A 53 -6.75 9.81 -40.19
N PRO A 54 -8.02 9.86 -39.78
CA PRO A 54 -8.47 10.69 -38.65
C PRO A 54 -7.85 10.28 -37.30
N THR A 55 -7.17 9.13 -37.21
CA THR A 55 -6.36 8.76 -36.03
C THR A 55 -5.00 9.46 -35.99
N ALA A 56 -4.58 10.13 -37.07
CA ALA A 56 -3.32 10.87 -37.11
C ALA A 56 -3.26 12.01 -36.07
N ASP A 57 -4.42 12.61 -35.74
CA ASP A 57 -4.52 13.62 -34.69
C ASP A 57 -4.31 13.02 -33.29
N TRP A 58 -4.82 11.80 -33.05
CA TRP A 58 -4.57 11.07 -31.80
C TRP A 58 -3.09 10.71 -31.65
N PHE A 59 -2.47 10.19 -32.71
CA PHE A 59 -1.05 9.85 -32.68
C PHE A 59 -0.16 11.07 -32.46
N LYS A 60 -0.55 12.23 -33.01
CA LYS A 60 0.13 13.50 -32.77
C LYS A 60 -0.01 13.97 -31.32
N ASP A 61 -1.20 13.84 -30.74
CA ASP A 61 -1.47 14.21 -29.35
C ASP A 61 -0.75 13.26 -28.36
N SER A 62 -0.76 11.95 -28.62
CA SER A 62 -0.08 10.92 -27.81
C SER A 62 1.45 11.04 -27.89
N SER A 63 1.98 11.27 -29.10
CA SER A 63 3.41 11.55 -29.33
C SER A 63 3.86 12.80 -28.57
N SER A 64 3.03 13.83 -28.50
CA SER A 64 3.34 15.08 -27.81
C SER A 64 3.17 15.01 -26.28
N ALA A 65 2.30 14.11 -25.79
CA ALA A 65 2.09 13.88 -24.35
C ALA A 65 3.16 12.98 -23.69
N GLY A 66 4.20 12.58 -24.44
CA GLY A 66 5.30 11.79 -23.92
C GLY A 66 5.81 10.71 -24.86
N GLY A 67 5.05 10.30 -25.88
CA GLY A 67 5.43 9.22 -26.81
C GLY A 67 6.75 9.48 -27.56
N LYS A 68 6.98 10.71 -28.03
CA LYS A 68 8.25 11.08 -28.68
C LYS A 68 9.41 11.16 -27.68
N LEU A 69 9.14 11.67 -26.48
CA LEU A 69 10.13 11.67 -25.39
C LEU A 69 10.52 10.25 -24.99
N LEU A 70 9.57 9.30 -24.94
CA LEU A 70 9.86 7.88 -24.70
C LEU A 70 10.76 7.28 -25.78
N ALA A 71 10.57 7.66 -27.05
CA ALA A 71 11.42 7.22 -28.16
C ALA A 71 12.83 7.86 -28.14
N GLU A 72 12.99 9.04 -27.53
CA GLU A 72 14.26 9.76 -27.43
C GLU A 72 15.04 9.43 -26.15
N ASN A 73 14.36 9.40 -24.99
CA ASN A 73 14.87 9.01 -23.68
C ASN A 73 13.76 8.39 -22.84
N TRP A 74 13.89 7.09 -22.56
CA TRP A 74 12.86 6.30 -21.91
C TRP A 74 12.46 6.83 -20.53
N GLU A 75 13.41 7.22 -19.68
CA GLU A 75 13.12 7.64 -18.30
C GLU A 75 12.43 9.01 -18.23
N LYS A 76 12.92 10.00 -18.99
CA LYS A 76 12.27 11.33 -19.07
C LYS A 76 10.87 11.23 -19.66
N GLY A 77 10.70 10.39 -20.69
CA GLY A 77 9.40 10.07 -21.25
C GLY A 77 8.49 9.38 -20.24
N TRP A 78 9.02 8.40 -19.50
CA TRP A 78 8.29 7.63 -18.50
C TRP A 78 7.81 8.51 -17.35
N LYS A 79 8.69 9.32 -16.76
CA LYS A 79 8.35 10.25 -15.67
C LYS A 79 7.25 11.22 -16.09
N LYS A 80 7.31 11.74 -17.32
CA LYS A 80 6.28 12.63 -17.87
C LYS A 80 4.97 11.89 -18.16
N LEU A 81 5.04 10.65 -18.67
CA LEU A 81 3.85 9.83 -18.91
C LEU A 81 3.12 9.51 -17.60
N MET A 82 3.86 9.25 -16.52
CA MET A 82 3.30 8.95 -15.20
C MET A 82 2.50 10.12 -14.59
N GLU A 83 2.76 11.38 -14.98
CA GLU A 83 1.92 12.53 -14.58
C GLU A 83 0.47 12.43 -15.10
N PHE A 84 0.28 11.73 -16.22
CA PHE A 84 -1.00 11.53 -16.88
C PHE A 84 -1.62 10.14 -16.64
N ASP A 85 -0.95 9.26 -15.88
CA ASP A 85 -1.42 7.89 -15.61
C ASP A 85 -2.77 7.83 -14.88
N GLN A 86 -3.12 8.90 -14.14
CA GLN A 86 -4.41 9.05 -13.46
C GLN A 86 -5.60 9.19 -14.42
N TYR A 87 -5.37 9.48 -15.70
CA TYR A 87 -6.42 9.66 -16.70
C TYR A 87 -6.60 8.42 -17.55
N SER A 88 -7.85 8.11 -17.91
CA SER A 88 -8.12 7.20 -19.03
C SER A 88 -7.85 7.90 -20.36
N ALA A 89 -7.61 7.15 -21.43
CA ALA A 89 -7.46 7.73 -22.77
C ALA A 89 -8.70 8.55 -23.19
N ARG A 90 -9.91 8.09 -22.84
CA ARG A 90 -11.17 8.82 -23.06
C ARG A 90 -11.22 10.11 -22.25
N THR A 91 -10.91 10.07 -20.96
CA THR A 91 -10.88 11.27 -20.10
C THR A 91 -9.85 12.27 -20.61
N PHE A 92 -8.67 11.79 -21.02
CA PHE A 92 -7.63 12.61 -21.62
C PHE A 92 -8.12 13.30 -22.90
N MET A 93 -8.89 12.61 -23.75
CA MET A 93 -9.46 13.21 -24.96
C MET A 93 -10.62 14.19 -24.69
N MET A 94 -11.46 13.92 -23.69
CA MET A 94 -12.61 14.74 -23.33
C MET A 94 -12.24 16.07 -22.66
N LEU A 95 -11.11 16.11 -21.95
CA LEU A 95 -10.69 17.32 -21.24
C LEU A 95 -9.79 18.22 -22.11
N PRO A 96 -9.91 19.55 -21.98
CA PRO A 96 -8.93 20.47 -22.52
C PRO A 96 -7.67 20.42 -21.66
N PHE A 97 -6.49 20.43 -22.29
CA PHE A 97 -5.21 20.46 -21.60
C PHE A 97 -4.28 21.47 -22.27
N ASP A 98 -3.56 22.22 -21.44
CA ASP A 98 -2.41 23.02 -21.84
C ASP A 98 -1.19 22.36 -21.17
N ILE A 99 -0.31 21.73 -21.95
CA ILE A 99 0.95 21.18 -21.45
C ILE A 99 2.01 22.26 -21.63
N GLU A 100 2.56 22.74 -20.53
CA GLU A 100 3.65 23.73 -20.52
C GLU A 100 5.01 23.01 -20.42
N ASN A 101 6.03 23.58 -21.07
CA ASN A 101 7.42 23.19 -20.90
C ASN A 101 7.97 23.71 -19.57
N GLU A 102 9.13 23.20 -19.13
CA GLU A 102 9.83 23.69 -17.92
C GLU A 102 10.19 25.19 -17.98
N ASP A 103 10.23 25.78 -19.18
CA ASP A 103 10.46 27.20 -19.42
C ASP A 103 9.16 28.06 -19.42
N GLY A 104 8.00 27.46 -19.14
CA GLY A 104 6.70 28.13 -19.12
C GLY A 104 6.09 28.39 -20.50
N THR A 105 6.64 27.83 -21.58
CA THR A 105 6.04 27.91 -22.92
C THR A 105 4.99 26.81 -23.12
N CYS A 106 3.82 27.16 -23.67
CA CYS A 106 2.76 26.18 -23.97
C CYS A 106 3.19 25.29 -25.15
N PHE A 107 3.51 24.03 -24.87
CA PHE A 107 3.99 23.02 -25.82
C PHE A 107 2.86 22.35 -26.59
N LEU A 108 1.72 22.10 -25.93
CA LEU A 108 0.53 21.56 -26.58
C LEU A 108 -0.74 22.18 -25.99
N LYS A 109 -1.52 22.84 -26.86
CA LYS A 109 -2.85 23.34 -26.54
C LYS A 109 -3.90 22.41 -27.15
N LYS A 110 -4.40 21.47 -26.36
CA LYS A 110 -5.39 20.48 -26.79
C LYS A 110 -6.80 20.93 -26.41
N LYS A 111 -7.68 21.01 -27.41
CA LYS A 111 -9.12 21.24 -27.19
C LYS A 111 -9.83 19.93 -26.82
N ALA A 112 -10.94 20.03 -26.10
CA ALA A 112 -11.80 18.90 -25.81
C ALA A 112 -12.40 18.31 -27.10
N TYR A 113 -12.26 17.00 -27.30
CA TYR A 113 -12.89 16.31 -28.42
C TYR A 113 -14.35 15.97 -28.10
N PRO A 114 -15.29 16.14 -29.05
CA PRO A 114 -16.65 15.62 -28.90
C PRO A 114 -16.65 14.10 -28.74
N ASN A 115 -17.55 13.56 -27.93
CA ASN A 115 -17.62 12.11 -27.66
C ASN A 115 -17.80 11.27 -28.95
N SER A 116 -18.47 11.80 -29.97
CA SER A 116 -18.60 11.14 -31.27
C SER A 116 -17.27 10.93 -31.98
N VAL A 117 -16.33 11.87 -31.84
CA VAL A 117 -14.98 11.78 -32.40
C VAL A 117 -14.16 10.74 -31.64
N ILE A 118 -14.25 10.74 -30.31
CA ILE A 118 -13.54 9.78 -29.45
C ILE A 118 -14.02 8.34 -29.75
N ASN A 119 -15.33 8.12 -29.88
CA ASN A 119 -15.89 6.82 -30.24
C ASN A 119 -15.45 6.36 -31.64
N TRP A 120 -15.25 7.30 -32.57
CA TRP A 120 -14.73 6.98 -33.89
C TRP A 120 -13.25 6.58 -33.83
N MET A 121 -12.42 7.34 -33.10
CA MET A 121 -11.01 7.03 -32.88
C MET A 121 -10.82 5.67 -32.19
N GLU A 122 -11.62 5.37 -31.17
CA GLU A 122 -11.61 4.07 -30.48
C GLU A 122 -11.91 2.94 -31.47
N ARG A 123 -12.96 3.10 -32.28
CA ARG A 123 -13.41 2.10 -33.26
C ARG A 123 -12.35 1.79 -34.30
N THR A 124 -11.59 2.79 -34.76
CA THR A 124 -10.61 2.64 -35.83
C THR A 124 -9.23 2.21 -35.32
N ASN A 125 -8.85 2.62 -34.10
CA ASN A 125 -7.53 2.32 -33.53
C ASN A 125 -7.50 0.94 -32.85
N THR A 126 -8.48 0.64 -31.99
CA THR A 126 -8.37 -0.44 -31.00
C THR A 126 -9.67 -1.24 -30.78
N GLY A 127 -9.67 -2.12 -29.78
CA GLY A 127 -10.82 -2.92 -29.35
C GLY A 127 -11.86 -2.09 -28.60
N THR A 128 -13.12 -2.52 -28.63
CA THR A 128 -14.21 -1.78 -27.96
C THR A 128 -14.01 -1.71 -26.44
N GLY A 129 -14.06 -0.51 -25.86
CA GLY A 129 -13.91 -0.25 -24.42
C GLY A 129 -12.46 -0.06 -23.97
N MET A 130 -11.48 -0.07 -24.88
CA MET A 130 -10.07 0.12 -24.54
C MET A 130 -9.68 1.58 -24.33
N PHE A 131 -10.49 2.55 -24.77
CA PHE A 131 -10.21 3.96 -24.43
C PHE A 131 -10.57 4.33 -22.98
N ASP A 132 -11.34 3.48 -22.28
CA ASP A 132 -11.70 3.71 -20.88
C ASP A 132 -10.59 3.32 -19.89
N THR A 133 -9.47 2.83 -20.38
CA THR A 133 -8.34 2.40 -19.57
C THR A 133 -7.19 3.41 -19.57
N ALA A 134 -6.12 3.13 -18.81
CA ALA A 134 -5.00 4.04 -18.60
C ALA A 134 -4.47 4.63 -19.90
N PHE A 135 -4.30 5.96 -19.92
CA PHE A 135 -3.73 6.67 -21.06
C PHE A 135 -2.31 6.20 -21.36
N SER A 136 -1.51 5.97 -20.32
CA SER A 136 -0.14 5.45 -20.39
C SER A 136 -0.03 4.20 -21.25
N GLU A 137 -0.92 3.22 -21.04
CA GLU A 137 -0.98 1.98 -21.82
C GLU A 137 -1.22 2.22 -23.31
N MET A 138 -2.15 3.12 -23.65
CA MET A 138 -2.49 3.40 -25.04
C MET A 138 -1.34 4.10 -25.78
N VAL A 139 -0.61 4.99 -25.09
CA VAL A 139 0.59 5.63 -25.65
C VAL A 139 1.69 4.60 -25.93
N ILE A 140 1.94 3.68 -24.98
CA ILE A 140 2.94 2.62 -25.14
C ILE A 140 2.53 1.65 -26.25
N ASP A 141 1.25 1.27 -26.34
CA ASP A 141 0.73 0.40 -27.40
C ASP A 141 0.95 1.02 -28.78
N ASP A 142 0.57 2.28 -28.96
CA ASP A 142 0.78 2.99 -30.22
C ASP A 142 2.27 3.08 -30.58
N LEU A 143 3.15 3.36 -29.61
CA LEU A 143 4.60 3.44 -29.82
C LEU A 143 5.19 2.10 -30.30
N GLN A 144 4.70 0.98 -29.77
CA GLN A 144 5.14 -0.36 -30.16
C GLN A 144 4.64 -0.76 -31.55
N PHE A 145 3.51 -0.21 -32.00
CA PHE A 145 2.97 -0.46 -33.34
C PHE A 145 3.52 0.49 -34.41
N ASP A 146 3.83 1.74 -34.04
CA ASP A 146 4.27 2.80 -34.94
C ASP A 146 5.42 3.60 -34.31
N TRP A 147 6.65 3.08 -34.43
CA TRP A 147 7.84 3.71 -33.87
C TRP A 147 8.29 4.89 -34.73
N PRO A 148 8.48 6.11 -34.17
CA PRO A 148 8.84 7.29 -34.95
C PRO A 148 10.24 7.18 -35.57
N THR A 149 10.32 7.26 -36.89
CA THR A 149 11.59 7.24 -37.65
C THR A 149 12.42 8.50 -37.38
N GLY A 150 13.71 8.31 -37.02
CA GLY A 150 14.67 9.38 -36.73
C GLY A 150 15.14 9.49 -35.27
N SER A 151 14.71 8.58 -34.39
CA SER A 151 15.23 8.48 -33.01
C SER A 151 16.70 8.05 -32.99
N ALA A 152 17.51 8.63 -32.10
CA ALA A 152 18.98 8.51 -32.06
C ALA A 152 19.54 7.07 -31.89
N MET A 153 18.71 6.07 -31.58
CA MET A 153 19.11 4.66 -31.56
C MET A 153 18.92 4.03 -32.94
N THR A 154 19.79 4.33 -33.89
CA THR A 154 19.90 3.58 -35.15
C THR A 154 20.89 2.43 -35.01
N PHE A 155 20.47 1.22 -35.34
CA PHE A 155 21.38 0.10 -35.57
C PHE A 155 22.02 0.20 -36.95
N GLY A 156 23.32 -0.08 -37.02
CA GLY A 156 24.12 0.03 -38.24
C GLY A 156 23.72 -0.95 -39.35
N GLY A 157 23.90 -0.49 -40.59
CA GLY A 157 23.91 -1.34 -41.78
C GLY A 157 23.08 -0.79 -42.94
N ASP A 158 23.75 0.02 -43.76
CA ASP A 158 23.41 0.45 -45.13
C ASP A 158 22.25 1.44 -45.29
N GLY A 159 22.64 2.67 -45.63
CA GLY A 159 21.74 3.75 -45.96
C GLY A 159 20.93 3.43 -47.22
N GLU A 160 19.68 3.06 -47.01
CA GLU A 160 18.59 3.38 -47.92
C GLU A 160 17.50 4.10 -47.11
N GLU A 161 17.16 5.31 -47.56
CA GLU A 161 15.94 6.00 -47.16
C GLU A 161 14.75 5.11 -47.55
N GLU A 162 14.11 4.40 -46.62
CA GLU A 162 12.71 4.02 -46.80
C GLU A 162 12.00 3.73 -45.46
N SER A 163 10.81 4.29 -45.38
CA SER A 163 9.90 4.41 -44.25
C SER A 163 9.33 3.08 -43.74
N ALA A 164 9.16 2.97 -42.42
CA ALA A 164 8.38 1.97 -41.64
C ALA A 164 9.20 0.92 -40.87
N VAL A 165 8.73 0.62 -39.65
CA VAL A 165 9.27 -0.42 -38.75
C VAL A 165 9.36 -1.77 -39.47
N SER A 166 10.50 -2.46 -39.35
CA SER A 166 10.67 -3.81 -39.90
C SER A 166 9.99 -4.84 -39.00
N TRP A 167 8.96 -5.53 -39.51
CA TRP A 167 8.25 -6.57 -38.75
C TRP A 167 8.74 -7.96 -39.16
N ARG A 168 8.87 -8.87 -38.19
CA ARG A 168 9.32 -10.26 -38.37
C ARG A 168 8.32 -11.24 -37.79
N CYS A 169 8.31 -12.47 -38.31
CA CYS A 169 7.64 -13.61 -37.72
C CYS A 169 8.47 -14.89 -37.90
N LEU A 170 8.15 -15.94 -37.15
CA LEU A 170 8.90 -17.19 -37.18
C LEU A 170 8.23 -18.21 -38.12
N ALA A 171 8.97 -18.69 -39.10
CA ALA A 171 8.57 -19.79 -39.97
C ALA A 171 8.45 -21.08 -39.14
N GLY A 172 7.32 -21.77 -39.26
CA GLY A 172 6.95 -22.90 -38.39
C GLY A 172 6.22 -22.51 -37.11
N GLY A 173 5.96 -21.21 -36.90
CA GLY A 173 5.20 -20.70 -35.76
C GLY A 173 6.06 -20.31 -34.55
N SER A 174 5.46 -19.60 -33.61
CA SER A 174 6.14 -19.16 -32.38
C SER A 174 6.56 -20.32 -31.47
N GLU A 175 6.00 -21.52 -31.64
CA GLU A 175 6.44 -22.71 -30.90
C GLU A 175 7.90 -23.10 -31.18
N VAL A 176 8.43 -22.71 -32.34
CA VAL A 176 9.81 -23.02 -32.74
C VAL A 176 10.84 -22.49 -31.74
N PHE A 177 10.70 -21.24 -31.29
CA PHE A 177 11.66 -20.69 -30.33
C PHE A 177 11.48 -21.32 -28.95
N ILE A 178 10.25 -21.67 -28.56
CA ILE A 178 9.97 -22.40 -27.31
C ILE A 178 10.71 -23.74 -27.33
N ASN A 179 10.55 -24.53 -28.40
CA ASN A 179 11.24 -25.80 -28.57
C ASN A 179 12.77 -25.64 -28.59
N ALA A 180 13.28 -24.57 -29.21
CA ALA A 180 14.70 -24.25 -29.16
C ALA A 180 15.18 -23.92 -27.74
N MET A 181 14.42 -23.14 -26.95
CA MET A 181 14.73 -22.87 -25.54
C MET A 181 14.75 -24.16 -24.72
N VAL A 182 13.74 -25.03 -24.86
CA VAL A 182 13.67 -26.33 -24.16
C VAL A 182 14.87 -27.22 -24.52
N SER A 183 15.32 -27.16 -25.78
CA SER A 183 16.48 -27.94 -26.22
C SER A 183 17.78 -27.52 -25.51
N LYS A 184 17.94 -26.23 -25.20
CA LYS A 184 19.14 -25.63 -24.58
C LYS A 184 19.23 -25.81 -23.07
N ILE A 185 18.15 -26.23 -22.39
CA ILE A 185 18.18 -26.49 -20.94
C ILE A 185 19.08 -27.70 -20.65
N SER A 186 20.14 -27.49 -19.84
CA SER A 186 21.25 -28.44 -19.60
C SER A 186 21.12 -29.31 -18.33
N VAL A 187 20.09 -29.10 -17.50
CA VAL A 187 19.87 -29.76 -16.18
C VAL A 187 19.02 -31.05 -16.28
N PRO A 188 19.06 -31.96 -15.28
CA PRO A 188 18.69 -33.37 -15.49
C PRO A 188 17.18 -33.60 -15.61
N THR A 189 16.87 -34.69 -16.32
CA THR A 189 15.58 -35.09 -16.88
C THR A 189 14.54 -35.47 -15.81
N PRO A 190 13.25 -35.10 -15.98
CA PRO A 190 12.67 -34.33 -17.09
C PRO A 190 12.95 -32.83 -16.99
N LYS A 191 13.35 -32.23 -18.13
CA LYS A 191 13.71 -30.80 -18.26
C LYS A 191 12.57 -29.87 -17.84
N ILE A 192 11.33 -30.24 -18.15
CA ILE A 192 10.10 -29.56 -17.77
C ILE A 192 9.15 -30.61 -17.20
N GLN A 193 8.57 -30.33 -16.05
CA GLN A 193 7.60 -31.19 -15.38
C GLN A 193 6.18 -30.74 -15.71
N TYR A 194 5.61 -31.29 -16.79
CA TYR A 194 4.22 -31.04 -17.17
C TYR A 194 3.23 -31.64 -16.15
N ASN A 195 1.99 -31.16 -16.17
CA ASN A 195 0.88 -31.60 -15.31
C ASN A 195 1.11 -31.39 -13.80
N LYS A 196 1.99 -30.46 -13.42
CA LYS A 196 2.21 -30.04 -12.03
C LYS A 196 1.64 -28.64 -11.80
N ARG A 197 0.33 -28.54 -11.57
CA ARG A 197 -0.32 -27.28 -11.19
C ARG A 197 0.02 -26.95 -9.73
N VAL A 198 0.72 -25.84 -9.51
CA VAL A 198 1.02 -25.33 -8.17
C VAL A 198 -0.27 -24.88 -7.50
N THR A 199 -0.46 -25.27 -6.24
CA THR A 199 -1.64 -24.98 -5.43
C THR A 199 -1.33 -24.12 -4.21
N SER A 200 -0.14 -24.26 -3.62
CA SER A 200 0.31 -23.41 -2.52
C SER A 200 1.81 -23.16 -2.55
N ILE A 201 2.22 -21.99 -2.06
CA ILE A 201 3.61 -21.65 -1.76
C ILE A 201 3.63 -21.16 -0.32
N THR A 202 4.39 -21.82 0.54
CA THR A 202 4.46 -21.48 1.96
C THR A 202 5.92 -21.46 2.43
N PRO A 203 6.30 -20.49 3.28
CA PRO A 203 7.59 -20.55 3.95
C PRO A 203 7.62 -21.70 4.95
N THR A 204 8.70 -22.47 4.92
CA THR A 204 8.91 -23.62 5.82
C THR A 204 9.61 -23.17 7.10
N ALA A 205 9.08 -23.54 8.26
CA ALA A 205 9.66 -23.20 9.57
C ALA A 205 10.81 -24.12 10.01
N THR A 206 11.06 -25.22 9.30
CA THR A 206 11.86 -26.37 9.81
C THR A 206 12.78 -27.04 8.77
N GLY A 207 12.87 -26.52 7.54
CA GLY A 207 13.65 -27.16 6.46
C GLY A 207 15.02 -26.51 6.23
N THR A 208 15.95 -27.26 5.63
CA THR A 208 17.20 -26.72 5.05
C THR A 208 16.93 -25.71 3.94
N LYS A 209 15.70 -25.70 3.41
CA LYS A 209 15.21 -24.81 2.37
C LYS A 209 13.98 -24.02 2.85
N PRO A 210 13.97 -22.70 2.61
CA PRO A 210 13.03 -21.73 3.17
C PRO A 210 11.62 -21.75 2.58
N LEU A 211 11.43 -22.30 1.37
CA LEU A 211 10.13 -22.27 0.67
C LEU A 211 9.70 -23.68 0.27
N SER A 212 8.45 -24.03 0.57
CA SER A 212 7.79 -25.24 0.09
C SER A 212 6.77 -24.89 -0.98
N VAL A 213 6.82 -25.59 -2.11
CA VAL A 213 5.85 -25.45 -3.21
C VAL A 213 5.06 -26.74 -3.34
N THR A 214 3.75 -26.64 -3.15
CA THR A 214 2.82 -27.77 -3.27
C THR A 214 2.18 -27.76 -4.67
N TYR A 215 2.08 -28.93 -5.28
CA TYR A 215 1.47 -29.14 -6.58
C TYR A 215 0.52 -30.34 -6.58
N GLY A 216 -0.56 -30.23 -7.36
CA GLY A 216 -1.58 -31.28 -7.46
C GLY A 216 -2.33 -31.51 -6.15
N SER A 217 -2.60 -32.78 -5.81
CA SER A 217 -3.45 -33.14 -4.68
C SER A 217 -2.79 -33.06 -3.31
N GLU A 218 -1.45 -33.05 -3.20
CA GLU A 218 -0.71 -32.90 -1.91
C GLU A 218 0.83 -33.01 -2.01
N ALA A 219 1.43 -33.11 -3.20
CA ALA A 219 2.89 -33.30 -3.32
C ALA A 219 3.62 -31.97 -3.14
N SER A 220 4.61 -31.90 -2.25
CA SER A 220 5.42 -30.70 -2.01
C SER A 220 6.91 -30.94 -2.25
N ASN A 221 7.59 -29.91 -2.75
CA ASN A 221 9.05 -29.86 -2.89
C ASN A 221 9.58 -28.56 -2.25
N GLU A 222 10.77 -28.62 -1.65
CA GLU A 222 11.40 -27.46 -1.01
C GLU A 222 12.48 -26.81 -1.90
N TYR A 223 12.52 -25.47 -1.91
CA TYR A 223 13.38 -24.62 -2.73
C TYR A 223 13.99 -23.46 -1.94
N ASP A 224 15.16 -23.00 -2.38
CA ASP A 224 15.91 -21.87 -1.81
C ASP A 224 15.28 -20.52 -2.22
N TYR A 225 14.97 -20.41 -3.51
CA TYR A 225 14.26 -19.30 -4.12
C TYR A 225 13.17 -19.85 -5.03
N VAL A 226 12.07 -19.12 -5.14
CA VAL A 226 10.97 -19.44 -6.05
C VAL A 226 10.72 -18.24 -6.94
N ILE A 227 10.90 -18.41 -8.25
CA ILE A 227 10.47 -17.42 -9.25
C ILE A 227 9.14 -17.89 -9.82
N SER A 228 8.06 -17.18 -9.50
CA SER A 228 6.74 -17.45 -10.04
C SER A 228 6.55 -16.71 -11.37
N THR A 229 6.43 -17.48 -12.45
CA THR A 229 6.06 -16.96 -13.79
C THR A 229 4.57 -17.17 -14.10
N ILE A 230 3.75 -17.42 -13.07
CA ILE A 230 2.31 -17.67 -13.22
C ILE A 230 1.63 -16.33 -13.51
N PRO A 231 0.73 -16.23 -14.50
CA PRO A 231 -0.09 -15.05 -14.71
C PRO A 231 -0.81 -14.63 -13.43
N LEU A 232 -0.82 -13.35 -13.09
CA LEU A 232 -1.33 -12.85 -11.81
C LEU A 232 -2.79 -13.29 -11.48
N PRO A 233 -3.74 -13.43 -12.42
CA PRO A 233 -5.08 -13.92 -12.15
C PRO A 233 -5.09 -15.40 -11.78
N ALA A 234 -4.22 -16.20 -12.38
CA ALA A 234 -4.03 -17.60 -12.01
C ALA A 234 -3.29 -17.72 -10.67
N LEU A 235 -2.35 -16.82 -10.39
CA LEU A 235 -1.64 -16.75 -9.12
C LEU A 235 -2.57 -16.47 -7.94
N ARG A 236 -3.68 -15.75 -8.15
CA ARG A 236 -4.71 -15.53 -7.13
C ARG A 236 -5.35 -16.81 -6.59
N PHE A 237 -5.34 -17.90 -7.38
CA PHE A 237 -5.85 -19.20 -6.94
C PHE A 237 -4.79 -20.08 -6.25
N VAL A 238 -3.57 -19.58 -6.12
CA VAL A 238 -2.50 -20.21 -5.35
C VAL A 238 -2.57 -19.67 -3.93
N ASP A 239 -2.51 -20.55 -2.94
CA ASP A 239 -2.41 -20.14 -1.54
C ASP A 239 -1.02 -19.57 -1.25
N LEU A 240 -0.99 -18.28 -0.89
CA LEU A 240 0.20 -17.50 -0.58
C LEU A 240 0.11 -16.85 0.81
N ASP A 241 -0.83 -17.25 1.66
CA ASP A 241 -1.11 -16.59 2.95
C ASP A 241 0.12 -16.60 3.87
N GLY A 242 0.94 -17.65 3.79
CA GLY A 242 2.19 -17.76 4.54
C GLY A 242 3.33 -16.87 4.03
N CYS A 243 3.24 -16.32 2.81
CA CYS A 243 4.33 -15.60 2.15
C CYS A 243 4.43 -14.11 2.51
N ASN A 244 3.55 -13.59 3.38
CA ASN A 244 3.53 -12.19 3.83
C ASN A 244 3.52 -11.17 2.68
N LEU A 245 2.62 -11.35 1.70
CA LEU A 245 2.40 -10.37 0.64
C LEU A 245 2.03 -9.00 1.22
N SER A 246 2.53 -7.93 0.59
CA SER A 246 2.14 -6.57 0.95
C SER A 246 0.67 -6.32 0.60
N TYR A 247 0.03 -5.37 1.30
CA TYR A 247 -1.37 -5.03 1.00
C TYR A 247 -1.55 -4.58 -0.46
N ALA A 248 -0.59 -3.84 -1.01
CA ALA A 248 -0.62 -3.41 -2.40
C ALA A 248 -0.49 -4.59 -3.38
N GLN A 249 0.29 -5.63 -3.05
CA GLN A 249 0.35 -6.87 -3.84
C GLN A 249 -0.97 -7.64 -3.79
N LEU A 250 -1.59 -7.77 -2.61
CA LEU A 250 -2.91 -8.40 -2.45
C LEU A 250 -4.00 -7.64 -3.22
N GLU A 251 -3.99 -6.31 -3.15
CA GLU A 251 -4.89 -5.47 -3.94
C GLU A 251 -4.63 -5.63 -5.44
N GLY A 252 -3.37 -5.69 -5.85
CA GLY A 252 -2.99 -5.92 -7.22
C GLY A 252 -3.47 -7.26 -7.77
N LEU A 253 -3.28 -8.36 -7.03
CA LEU A 253 -3.78 -9.69 -7.42
C LEU A 253 -5.30 -9.70 -7.61
N ARG A 254 -6.02 -8.82 -6.89
CA ARG A 254 -7.47 -8.69 -6.99
C ARG A 254 -7.94 -7.76 -8.10
N THR A 255 -7.21 -6.66 -8.37
CA THR A 255 -7.71 -5.51 -9.15
C THR A 255 -7.04 -5.34 -10.50
N LEU A 256 -5.89 -5.97 -10.75
CA LEU A 256 -5.21 -5.89 -12.04
C LEU A 256 -6.09 -6.56 -13.11
N ARG A 257 -6.41 -5.78 -14.15
CA ARG A 257 -7.29 -6.21 -15.23
C ARG A 257 -6.46 -6.92 -16.32
N TYR A 258 -6.96 -8.08 -16.74
CA TYR A 258 -6.49 -8.79 -17.94
C TYR A 258 -7.54 -8.67 -19.04
N ASP A 259 -7.09 -8.50 -20.28
CA ASP A 259 -8.01 -8.45 -21.41
C ASP A 259 -8.46 -9.84 -21.83
N SER A 260 -9.65 -9.88 -22.43
CA SER A 260 -10.04 -11.01 -23.27
C SER A 260 -9.53 -10.81 -24.69
N SER A 261 -9.12 -11.91 -25.29
CA SER A 261 -8.72 -11.97 -26.68
C SER A 261 -9.11 -13.31 -27.26
N CYS A 262 -9.61 -13.27 -28.49
CA CYS A 262 -10.03 -14.46 -29.21
C CYS A 262 -9.39 -14.49 -30.59
N LYS A 263 -8.91 -15.66 -30.99
CA LYS A 263 -8.38 -15.93 -32.33
C LYS A 263 -9.15 -17.08 -32.94
N VAL A 264 -9.67 -16.85 -34.14
CA VAL A 264 -10.31 -17.90 -34.95
C VAL A 264 -9.48 -18.11 -36.21
N GLY A 265 -8.73 -19.21 -36.24
CA GLY A 265 -8.01 -19.68 -37.41
C GLY A 265 -8.90 -20.56 -38.28
N ILE A 266 -8.91 -20.31 -39.59
CA ILE A 266 -9.65 -21.14 -40.55
C ILE A 266 -8.70 -21.64 -41.63
N ARG A 267 -8.79 -22.94 -41.93
CA ARG A 267 -8.10 -23.59 -43.04
C ARG A 267 -9.04 -23.75 -44.22
N PHE A 268 -8.62 -23.25 -45.36
CA PHE A 268 -9.30 -23.39 -46.65
C PHE A 268 -8.60 -24.40 -47.56
N SER A 269 -9.25 -24.79 -48.66
CA SER A 269 -8.67 -25.64 -49.70
C SER A 269 -7.69 -24.88 -50.59
N SER A 270 -8.01 -23.62 -50.88
CA SER A 270 -7.19 -22.72 -51.70
C SER A 270 -6.98 -21.37 -51.02
N ARG A 271 -5.89 -20.67 -51.35
CA ARG A 271 -5.60 -19.29 -50.92
C ARG A 271 -6.43 -18.29 -51.74
N TRP A 272 -7.75 -18.38 -51.66
CA TRP A 272 -8.69 -17.60 -52.47
C TRP A 272 -8.50 -16.08 -52.38
N TRP A 273 -7.96 -15.57 -51.27
CA TRP A 273 -7.66 -14.15 -51.08
C TRP A 273 -6.52 -13.62 -51.97
N GLN A 274 -5.65 -14.50 -52.49
CA GLN A 274 -4.58 -14.12 -53.41
C GLN A 274 -5.06 -14.00 -54.87
N THR A 275 -6.19 -14.63 -55.20
CA THR A 275 -6.76 -14.68 -56.56
C THR A 275 -7.96 -13.75 -56.74
N LEU A 276 -8.20 -12.83 -55.79
CA LEU A 276 -9.34 -11.93 -55.84
C LEU A 276 -9.25 -10.97 -57.05
N PRO A 277 -10.36 -10.71 -57.77
CA PRO A 277 -10.39 -9.78 -58.91
C PRO A 277 -10.01 -8.34 -58.54
N THR A 278 -10.15 -7.98 -57.26
CA THR A 278 -9.90 -6.64 -56.70
C THR A 278 -8.43 -6.37 -56.37
N GLY A 279 -7.58 -7.39 -56.47
CA GLY A 279 -6.14 -7.34 -56.17
C GLY A 279 -5.70 -8.53 -55.32
N SER A 280 -4.49 -9.04 -55.57
CA SER A 280 -3.90 -10.12 -54.78
C SER A 280 -3.54 -9.63 -53.38
N ILE A 281 -4.17 -10.19 -52.34
CA ILE A 281 -3.84 -9.90 -50.95
C ILE A 281 -2.68 -10.80 -50.52
N LYS A 282 -1.52 -10.20 -50.29
CA LYS A 282 -0.29 -10.88 -49.84
C LYS A 282 0.12 -10.31 -48.47
N GLY A 283 -0.22 -11.03 -47.40
CA GLY A 283 -0.03 -10.56 -46.02
C GLY A 283 -0.94 -9.38 -45.65
N GLY A 284 -0.69 -8.75 -44.50
CA GLY A 284 -1.43 -7.61 -43.96
C GLY A 284 -2.74 -7.96 -43.26
N GLN A 285 -3.50 -6.91 -42.90
CA GLN A 285 -4.69 -7.02 -42.05
C GLN A 285 -5.86 -6.22 -42.65
N THR A 286 -7.06 -6.80 -42.66
CA THR A 286 -8.31 -6.10 -42.97
C THR A 286 -9.02 -5.74 -41.67
N LYS A 287 -9.44 -4.48 -41.53
CA LYS A 287 -10.11 -3.96 -40.32
C LYS A 287 -11.58 -3.65 -40.61
N THR A 288 -12.47 -3.95 -39.66
CA THR A 288 -13.90 -3.71 -39.79
C THR A 288 -14.61 -3.51 -38.44
N ASP A 289 -15.81 -2.93 -38.48
CA ASP A 289 -16.77 -2.88 -37.36
C ASP A 289 -17.72 -4.09 -37.27
N ARG A 290 -17.62 -5.05 -38.21
CA ARG A 290 -18.30 -6.35 -38.13
C ARG A 290 -17.74 -7.23 -37.01
N ILE A 291 -18.41 -8.35 -36.72
CA ILE A 291 -18.04 -9.27 -35.61
C ILE A 291 -16.59 -9.74 -35.74
N VAL A 292 -16.11 -9.98 -36.97
CA VAL A 292 -14.74 -10.44 -37.21
C VAL A 292 -13.65 -9.48 -36.74
N ARG A 293 -13.96 -8.17 -36.62
CA ARG A 293 -13.08 -7.02 -36.32
C ARG A 293 -11.80 -6.92 -37.15
N THR A 294 -10.87 -7.87 -36.99
CA THR A 294 -9.60 -7.91 -37.72
C THR A 294 -9.40 -9.27 -38.37
N VAL A 295 -9.15 -9.26 -39.68
CA VAL A 295 -8.79 -10.44 -40.47
C VAL A 295 -7.31 -10.36 -40.80
N VAL A 296 -6.51 -11.33 -40.36
CA VAL A 296 -5.05 -11.35 -40.58
C VAL A 296 -4.69 -12.39 -41.64
N PHE A 297 -4.09 -11.92 -42.72
CA PHE A 297 -3.59 -12.79 -43.78
C PHE A 297 -2.18 -13.28 -43.45
N PRO A 298 -1.87 -14.56 -43.72
CA PRO A 298 -0.55 -15.10 -43.42
C PRO A 298 0.53 -14.42 -44.26
N SER A 299 1.61 -13.99 -43.59
CA SER A 299 2.83 -13.48 -44.24
C SER A 299 3.78 -14.60 -44.68
N TYR A 300 3.48 -15.85 -44.32
CA TYR A 300 4.25 -17.04 -44.69
C TYR A 300 3.66 -17.74 -45.93
N GLY A 301 4.55 -18.33 -46.74
CA GLY A 301 4.16 -19.02 -47.98
C GLY A 301 3.53 -18.10 -49.02
N VAL A 302 3.83 -16.80 -49.00
CA VAL A 302 3.22 -15.81 -49.92
C VAL A 302 3.54 -16.10 -51.38
N ASN A 303 4.73 -16.63 -51.65
CA ASN A 303 5.22 -16.96 -52.99
C ASN A 303 4.99 -18.43 -53.39
N ASP A 304 4.41 -19.24 -52.49
CA ASP A 304 4.12 -20.65 -52.74
C ASP A 304 2.60 -20.86 -52.75
N LEU A 305 2.05 -21.11 -53.93
CA LEU A 305 0.61 -21.35 -54.13
C LEU A 305 0.14 -22.69 -53.54
N ASN A 306 1.06 -23.63 -53.27
CA ASN A 306 0.77 -24.92 -52.65
C ASN A 306 0.88 -24.87 -51.12
N ALA A 307 1.30 -23.73 -50.54
CA ALA A 307 1.41 -23.58 -49.09
C ALA A 307 0.04 -23.56 -48.43
N ASP A 308 -0.04 -24.11 -47.21
CA ASP A 308 -1.28 -24.24 -46.45
C ASP A 308 -2.10 -22.94 -46.41
N ALA A 309 -3.38 -23.03 -46.77
CA ALA A 309 -4.30 -21.90 -46.82
C ALA A 309 -4.96 -21.65 -45.46
N VAL A 310 -4.14 -21.40 -44.44
CA VAL A 310 -4.61 -21.02 -43.10
C VAL A 310 -4.57 -19.50 -42.94
N MET A 311 -5.66 -18.90 -42.49
CA MET A 311 -5.73 -17.49 -42.13
C MET A 311 -6.35 -17.29 -40.75
N ILE A 312 -6.03 -16.18 -40.10
CA ILE A 312 -6.74 -15.78 -38.88
C ILE A 312 -7.96 -14.97 -39.34
N ALA A 313 -9.10 -15.65 -39.39
CA ALA A 313 -10.36 -15.12 -39.90
C ALA A 313 -10.97 -14.08 -38.96
N SER A 314 -10.70 -14.19 -37.65
CA SER A 314 -11.10 -13.20 -36.67
C SER A 314 -10.05 -13.10 -35.58
N TYR A 315 -9.61 -11.87 -35.31
CA TYR A 315 -8.78 -11.51 -34.19
C TYR A 315 -9.41 -10.32 -33.46
N THR A 316 -9.90 -10.58 -32.25
CA THR A 316 -10.70 -9.63 -31.45
C THR A 316 -10.10 -9.42 -30.07
N TRP A 317 -10.34 -8.25 -29.48
CA TRP A 317 -9.90 -7.85 -28.15
C TRP A 317 -11.06 -7.28 -27.30
N SER A 318 -10.86 -7.18 -25.99
CA SER A 318 -11.79 -6.57 -25.03
C SER A 318 -13.22 -7.08 -25.16
N GLN A 319 -14.20 -6.18 -25.25
CA GLN A 319 -15.61 -6.54 -25.28
C GLN A 319 -15.98 -7.36 -26.51
N ASP A 320 -15.28 -7.17 -27.64
CA ASP A 320 -15.52 -7.96 -28.84
C ASP A 320 -15.06 -9.41 -28.63
N ALA A 321 -13.90 -9.60 -28.00
CA ALA A 321 -13.42 -10.91 -27.60
C ALA A 321 -14.36 -11.59 -26.61
N ALA A 322 -14.86 -10.88 -25.59
CA ALA A 322 -15.81 -11.46 -24.63
C ALA A 322 -17.13 -11.92 -25.29
N ARG A 323 -17.62 -11.19 -26.30
CA ARG A 323 -18.81 -11.58 -27.07
C ARG A 323 -18.57 -12.80 -27.94
N VAL A 324 -17.42 -12.86 -28.62
CA VAL A 324 -17.03 -14.01 -29.45
C VAL A 324 -16.73 -15.23 -28.58
N GLY A 325 -16.02 -15.03 -27.47
CA GLY A 325 -15.64 -16.04 -26.49
C GLY A 325 -16.81 -16.78 -25.89
N GLY A 326 -17.93 -16.09 -25.60
CA GLY A 326 -19.16 -16.74 -25.14
C GLY A 326 -19.76 -17.78 -26.11
N LEU A 327 -19.32 -17.82 -27.38
CA LEU A 327 -19.69 -18.82 -28.37
C LEU A 327 -18.63 -19.92 -28.57
N ILE A 328 -17.47 -19.83 -27.91
CA ILE A 328 -16.36 -20.78 -27.99
C ILE A 328 -16.50 -21.80 -26.84
N ASN A 329 -17.48 -22.70 -26.95
CA ASN A 329 -17.77 -23.73 -25.94
C ASN A 329 -17.12 -25.10 -26.23
N GLY A 330 -16.05 -25.11 -27.04
CA GLY A 330 -15.35 -26.32 -27.48
C GLY A 330 -15.67 -26.72 -28.92
N ARG A 331 -14.77 -27.55 -29.49
CA ARG A 331 -14.81 -27.91 -30.90
C ARG A 331 -16.10 -28.63 -31.29
N HIS A 332 -16.67 -28.22 -32.42
CA HIS A 332 -17.86 -28.83 -33.06
C HIS A 332 -19.16 -28.72 -32.24
N THR A 333 -19.25 -27.75 -31.33
CA THR A 333 -20.52 -27.39 -30.69
C THR A 333 -21.40 -26.59 -31.65
N ALA A 334 -22.73 -26.58 -31.40
CA ALA A 334 -23.67 -25.82 -32.23
C ALA A 334 -23.38 -24.30 -32.20
N ASP A 335 -22.94 -23.79 -31.05
CA ASP A 335 -22.57 -22.38 -30.85
C ASP A 335 -21.32 -22.02 -31.65
N GLU A 336 -20.29 -22.88 -31.65
CA GLU A 336 -19.07 -22.65 -32.43
C GLU A 336 -19.39 -22.70 -33.93
N GLN A 337 -20.24 -23.63 -34.38
CA GLN A 337 -20.67 -23.68 -35.78
C GLN A 337 -21.42 -22.41 -36.19
N PHE A 338 -22.27 -21.87 -35.31
CA PHE A 338 -22.94 -20.59 -35.51
C PHE A 338 -21.94 -19.42 -35.61
N LEU A 339 -20.91 -19.41 -34.77
CA LEU A 339 -19.82 -18.43 -34.85
C LEU A 339 -19.10 -18.51 -36.20
N ILE A 340 -18.70 -19.71 -36.63
CA ILE A 340 -18.01 -19.91 -37.92
C ILE A 340 -18.89 -19.47 -39.10
N ASP A 341 -20.18 -19.83 -39.10
CA ASP A 341 -21.11 -19.42 -40.15
C ASP A 341 -21.26 -17.89 -40.23
N ASN A 342 -21.23 -17.18 -39.09
CA ASN A 342 -21.24 -15.71 -39.09
C ASN A 342 -19.91 -15.12 -39.57
N ILE A 343 -18.77 -15.69 -39.17
CA ILE A 343 -17.44 -15.28 -39.65
C ILE A 343 -17.37 -15.44 -41.17
N LEU A 344 -17.86 -16.55 -41.73
CA LEU A 344 -17.88 -16.78 -43.17
C LEU A 344 -18.80 -15.79 -43.91
N LYS A 345 -19.94 -15.40 -43.33
CA LYS A 345 -20.81 -14.35 -43.90
C LYS A 345 -20.11 -12.99 -43.92
N ASP A 346 -19.42 -12.64 -42.84
CA ASP A 346 -18.67 -11.39 -42.77
C ASP A 346 -17.48 -11.40 -43.74
N LEU A 347 -16.74 -12.51 -43.84
CA LEU A 347 -15.67 -12.67 -44.85
C LEU A 347 -16.20 -12.55 -46.28
N ALA A 348 -17.37 -13.14 -46.55
CA ALA A 348 -18.05 -13.03 -47.84
C ALA A 348 -18.40 -11.57 -48.18
N ALA A 349 -18.99 -10.84 -47.22
CA ALA A 349 -19.32 -9.43 -47.37
C ALA A 349 -18.09 -8.55 -47.60
N LEU A 350 -17.04 -8.74 -46.80
CA LEU A 350 -15.79 -7.97 -46.87
C LEU A 350 -15.11 -8.12 -48.23
N HIS A 351 -14.93 -9.36 -48.68
CA HIS A 351 -14.12 -9.68 -49.86
C HIS A 351 -14.91 -9.76 -51.17
N GLY A 352 -16.24 -9.61 -51.11
CA GLY A 352 -17.10 -9.70 -52.30
C GLY A 352 -17.19 -11.12 -52.89
N VAL A 353 -17.08 -12.14 -52.05
CA VAL A 353 -17.21 -13.56 -52.42
C VAL A 353 -18.53 -14.12 -51.89
N THR A 354 -19.03 -15.23 -52.44
CA THR A 354 -20.29 -15.82 -51.98
C THR A 354 -20.07 -16.71 -50.75
N PHE A 355 -21.04 -16.72 -49.83
CA PHE A 355 -21.01 -17.60 -48.65
C PHE A 355 -20.90 -19.08 -49.05
N ASP A 356 -21.63 -19.51 -50.08
CA ASP A 356 -21.59 -20.90 -50.57
C ASP A 356 -20.21 -21.30 -51.12
N PHE A 357 -19.46 -20.35 -51.67
CA PHE A 357 -18.08 -20.59 -52.10
C PHE A 357 -17.16 -20.82 -50.90
N LEU A 358 -17.19 -19.92 -49.91
CA LEU A 358 -16.36 -20.06 -48.71
C LEU A 358 -16.69 -21.32 -47.90
N LYS A 359 -17.97 -21.70 -47.85
CA LYS A 359 -18.42 -22.94 -47.18
C LYS A 359 -17.92 -24.21 -47.88
N LYS A 360 -17.80 -24.19 -49.21
CA LYS A 360 -17.20 -25.31 -49.98
C LYS A 360 -15.69 -25.38 -49.79
N GLU A 361 -15.03 -24.23 -49.64
CA GLU A 361 -13.58 -24.16 -49.45
C GLU A 361 -13.14 -24.51 -48.02
N LEU A 362 -14.03 -24.37 -47.03
CA LEU A 362 -13.77 -24.66 -45.62
C LEU A 362 -13.32 -26.11 -45.42
N ARG A 363 -12.15 -26.30 -44.79
CA ARG A 363 -11.60 -27.62 -44.44
C ARG A 363 -11.64 -27.87 -42.94
N ASP A 364 -11.13 -26.93 -42.16
CA ASP A 364 -10.99 -27.05 -40.71
C ASP A 364 -10.96 -25.66 -40.07
N TRP A 365 -11.25 -25.56 -38.78
CA TRP A 365 -11.16 -24.33 -38.01
C TRP A 365 -10.68 -24.60 -36.57
N CYS A 366 -10.12 -23.57 -35.96
CA CYS A 366 -9.73 -23.57 -34.56
C CYS A 366 -10.01 -22.20 -33.96
N ALA A 367 -10.96 -22.15 -33.01
CA ALA A 367 -11.19 -20.98 -32.19
C ALA A 367 -10.49 -21.16 -30.83
N TRP A 368 -9.88 -20.09 -30.33
CA TRP A 368 -9.27 -20.08 -29.01
C TRP A 368 -9.63 -18.79 -28.28
N GLU A 369 -10.14 -18.93 -27.05
CA GLU A 369 -10.38 -17.84 -26.12
C GLU A 369 -9.42 -17.97 -24.94
N TRP A 370 -8.64 -16.91 -24.70
CA TRP A 370 -7.65 -16.92 -23.62
C TRP A 370 -8.24 -16.67 -22.23
N TYR A 371 -9.39 -16.01 -22.13
CA TYR A 371 -10.02 -15.73 -20.83
C TYR A 371 -10.61 -16.99 -20.18
N SER A 372 -11.05 -17.94 -21.01
CA SER A 372 -11.61 -19.22 -20.59
C SER A 372 -10.53 -20.28 -20.28
N ASP A 373 -9.26 -20.01 -20.57
CA ASP A 373 -8.16 -20.93 -20.27
C ASP A 373 -7.82 -20.90 -18.76
N PRO A 374 -7.90 -22.03 -18.04
CA PRO A 374 -7.65 -22.10 -16.60
C PRO A 374 -6.20 -21.86 -16.18
N PHE A 375 -5.25 -21.78 -17.12
CA PHE A 375 -3.83 -21.52 -16.85
C PHE A 375 -3.43 -20.07 -17.07
N THR A 376 -4.16 -19.33 -17.89
CA THR A 376 -3.88 -17.91 -18.15
C THR A 376 -4.95 -16.99 -17.58
N LEU A 377 -6.22 -17.41 -17.59
CA LEU A 377 -7.39 -16.67 -17.11
C LEU A 377 -7.43 -15.23 -17.67
N GLY A 378 -7.08 -15.12 -18.95
CA GLY A 378 -6.82 -13.87 -19.69
C GLY A 378 -5.68 -14.07 -20.70
N GLU A 379 -5.62 -13.29 -21.79
CA GLU A 379 -4.47 -13.37 -22.72
C GLU A 379 -3.26 -12.60 -22.17
N ARG A 380 -3.52 -11.41 -21.61
CA ARG A 380 -2.52 -10.36 -21.40
C ARG A 380 -2.92 -9.41 -20.26
N ILE A 381 -1.96 -8.85 -19.53
CA ILE A 381 -2.19 -7.57 -18.83
C ILE A 381 -2.27 -6.49 -19.88
N ARG A 382 -3.50 -6.19 -20.27
CA ARG A 382 -3.88 -4.88 -20.74
C ARG A 382 -5.41 -4.80 -20.67
N PRO A 383 -5.97 -3.60 -20.55
CA PRO A 383 -5.27 -2.39 -20.15
C PRO A 383 -5.52 -2.13 -18.67
N LEU A 384 -4.47 -1.67 -17.98
CA LEU A 384 -4.54 -1.27 -16.58
C LEU A 384 -5.59 -0.17 -16.36
N TRP A 385 -6.20 -0.14 -15.17
CA TRP A 385 -7.00 1.00 -14.76
C TRP A 385 -6.10 2.22 -14.57
N PRO A 386 -6.65 3.44 -14.73
CA PRO A 386 -5.91 4.65 -14.42
C PRO A 386 -5.30 4.58 -13.00
N SER A 387 -4.06 5.05 -12.87
CA SER A 387 -3.22 5.01 -11.66
C SER A 387 -2.65 3.65 -11.24
N GLN A 388 -2.93 2.54 -11.93
CA GLN A 388 -2.38 1.23 -11.51
C GLN A 388 -0.88 1.07 -11.81
N PHE A 389 -0.36 1.71 -12.87
CA PHE A 389 1.07 1.70 -13.17
C PHE A 389 1.88 2.46 -12.11
N SER A 390 1.37 3.60 -11.65
CA SER A 390 2.07 4.42 -10.64
C SER A 390 1.97 3.86 -9.21
N SER A 391 0.94 3.08 -8.89
CA SER A 391 0.68 2.61 -7.51
C SER A 391 0.90 1.12 -7.27
N ILE A 392 0.33 0.25 -8.10
CA ILE A 392 0.28 -1.20 -7.88
C ILE A 392 1.51 -1.89 -8.47
N TYR A 393 1.94 -1.47 -9.66
CA TYR A 393 3.09 -2.06 -10.36
C TYR A 393 4.39 -2.07 -9.52
N PRO A 394 4.79 -0.98 -8.82
CA PRO A 394 5.98 -0.99 -7.97
C PRO A 394 5.91 -2.01 -6.82
N ALA A 395 4.71 -2.37 -6.36
CA ALA A 395 4.55 -3.34 -5.29
C ALA A 395 4.90 -4.76 -5.72
N PHE A 396 4.66 -5.14 -6.99
CA PHE A 396 5.07 -6.45 -7.50
C PHE A 396 6.56 -6.53 -7.84
N GLY A 397 7.22 -5.38 -7.98
CA GLY A 397 8.68 -5.31 -8.03
C GLY A 397 9.35 -5.77 -6.73
N GLN A 398 8.62 -5.75 -5.60
CA GLN A 398 9.13 -6.20 -4.30
C GLN A 398 9.01 -7.71 -4.17
N GLY A 399 10.09 -8.38 -3.75
CA GLY A 399 10.06 -9.79 -3.40
C GLY A 399 9.19 -10.06 -2.17
N ALA A 400 8.45 -11.16 -2.19
CA ALA A 400 7.71 -11.69 -1.04
C ALA A 400 8.55 -12.72 -0.27
N ALA A 401 8.11 -13.13 0.93
CA ALA A 401 8.75 -14.18 1.73
C ALA A 401 10.29 -14.07 1.85
N GLY A 402 10.81 -12.90 2.16
CA GLY A 402 12.23 -12.66 2.47
C GLY A 402 13.01 -12.05 1.33
N GLY A 403 12.33 -11.67 0.24
CA GLY A 403 12.98 -11.56 -1.07
C GLY A 403 13.24 -12.93 -1.72
N ARG A 404 12.71 -14.02 -1.16
CA ARG A 404 12.92 -15.38 -1.68
C ARG A 404 11.83 -15.85 -2.64
N LEU A 405 10.63 -15.25 -2.56
CA LEU A 405 9.58 -15.41 -3.56
C LEU A 405 9.60 -14.18 -4.48
N LEU A 406 9.96 -14.41 -5.74
CA LEU A 406 10.05 -13.39 -6.77
C LEU A 406 8.98 -13.65 -7.82
N PHE A 407 8.44 -12.57 -8.40
CA PHE A 407 7.45 -12.66 -9.47
C PHE A 407 8.07 -12.21 -10.78
N ALA A 408 7.78 -12.93 -11.87
CA ALA A 408 8.22 -12.61 -13.22
C ALA A 408 7.09 -12.87 -14.23
N GLY A 409 7.17 -12.23 -15.39
CA GLY A 409 6.18 -12.36 -16.45
C GLY A 409 5.87 -11.01 -17.09
N GLU A 410 5.21 -11.03 -18.25
CA GLU A 410 4.90 -9.82 -19.02
C GLU A 410 4.23 -8.72 -18.17
N ALA A 411 3.37 -9.13 -17.25
CA ALA A 411 2.63 -8.31 -16.29
C ALA A 411 3.48 -7.39 -15.42
N LEU A 412 4.76 -7.73 -15.26
CA LEU A 412 5.71 -7.13 -14.34
C LEU A 412 6.84 -6.43 -15.09
N SER A 413 6.54 -6.03 -16.33
CA SER A 413 7.38 -5.19 -17.18
C SER A 413 6.59 -3.97 -17.63
N ASP A 414 7.27 -2.94 -18.07
CA ASP A 414 6.70 -1.80 -18.79
C ASP A 414 6.14 -2.17 -20.17
N GLN A 415 6.54 -3.32 -20.72
CA GLN A 415 6.25 -3.69 -22.10
C GLN A 415 4.99 -4.53 -22.33
N HIS A 416 4.02 -4.70 -21.41
CA HIS A 416 2.75 -5.37 -21.76
C HIS A 416 2.93 -6.80 -22.37
N ALA A 417 1.94 -7.52 -22.92
CA ALA A 417 2.16 -8.70 -23.83
C ALA A 417 2.95 -8.48 -25.12
N TRP A 418 4.22 -8.18 -24.94
CA TRP A 418 5.27 -8.58 -25.83
C TRP A 418 6.12 -9.62 -25.11
N VAL A 419 6.71 -10.51 -25.89
CA VAL A 419 7.66 -11.49 -25.35
C VAL A 419 8.83 -10.78 -24.67
N GLU A 420 9.17 -9.58 -25.14
CA GLU A 420 10.17 -8.71 -24.52
C GLU A 420 9.89 -8.49 -23.04
N GLY A 421 8.67 -8.10 -22.66
CA GLY A 421 8.30 -7.87 -21.27
C GLY A 421 8.46 -9.10 -20.38
N ALA A 422 8.19 -10.29 -20.93
CA ALA A 422 8.44 -11.55 -20.23
C ALA A 422 9.94 -11.84 -20.07
N LEU A 423 10.78 -11.46 -21.04
CA LEU A 423 12.24 -11.62 -20.97
C LEU A 423 12.88 -10.59 -20.03
N ASP A 424 12.44 -9.34 -20.06
CA ASP A 424 12.89 -8.27 -19.18
C ASP A 424 12.60 -8.59 -17.71
N SER A 425 11.35 -8.95 -17.41
CA SER A 425 10.96 -9.34 -16.05
C SER A 425 11.66 -10.62 -15.58
N ALA A 426 11.95 -11.57 -16.47
CA ALA A 426 12.72 -12.77 -16.14
C ALA A 426 14.19 -12.45 -15.86
N TYR A 427 14.83 -11.60 -16.67
CA TYR A 427 16.18 -11.11 -16.41
C TYR A 427 16.26 -10.44 -15.04
N GLU A 428 15.29 -9.56 -14.75
CA GLU A 428 15.23 -8.83 -13.50
C GLU A 428 15.01 -9.74 -12.30
N ALA A 429 14.09 -10.70 -12.38
CA ALA A 429 13.87 -11.67 -11.29
C ALA A 429 15.13 -12.52 -11.02
N VAL A 430 15.88 -12.92 -12.06
CA VAL A 430 17.14 -13.65 -11.88
C VAL A 430 18.21 -12.74 -11.26
N ARG A 431 18.31 -11.49 -11.71
CA ARG A 431 19.23 -10.49 -11.14
C ARG A 431 18.99 -10.33 -9.64
N LYS A 432 17.73 -10.11 -9.24
CA LYS A 432 17.30 -10.00 -7.83
C LYS A 432 17.58 -11.25 -7.01
N MET A 433 17.35 -12.43 -7.60
CA MET A 433 17.67 -13.70 -6.95
C MET A 433 19.18 -13.83 -6.67
N LEU A 434 20.03 -13.45 -7.63
CA LEU A 434 21.49 -13.51 -7.47
C LEU A 434 22.00 -12.48 -6.46
N GLU A 435 21.45 -11.26 -6.46
CA GLU A 435 21.74 -10.23 -5.45
C GLU A 435 21.32 -10.70 -4.06
N GLY A 436 20.09 -11.22 -3.91
CA GLY A 436 19.58 -11.76 -2.65
C GLY A 436 20.35 -12.98 -2.15
N ALA A 437 21.02 -13.72 -3.03
CA ALA A 437 21.87 -14.86 -2.69
C ALA A 437 23.34 -14.47 -2.42
N GLY A 438 23.72 -13.20 -2.60
CA GLY A 438 25.09 -12.71 -2.42
C GLY A 438 26.10 -13.25 -3.44
N LEU A 439 25.65 -13.65 -4.64
CA LEU A 439 26.50 -14.24 -5.69
C LEU A 439 27.04 -13.20 -6.67
N GLU A 440 27.89 -12.29 -6.18
CA GLU A 440 28.43 -11.16 -6.95
C GLU A 440 29.12 -11.57 -8.26
N GLU A 441 29.92 -12.65 -8.25
CA GLU A 441 30.60 -13.14 -9.47
C GLU A 441 29.60 -13.63 -10.55
N CYS A 442 28.46 -14.18 -10.13
CA CYS A 442 27.41 -14.60 -11.06
C CYS A 442 26.59 -13.40 -11.56
N LEU A 443 26.43 -12.37 -10.74
CA LEU A 443 25.79 -11.12 -11.12
C LEU A 443 26.60 -10.39 -12.20
N GLU A 444 27.91 -10.25 -12.02
CA GLU A 444 28.81 -9.66 -13.03
C GLU A 444 28.74 -10.44 -14.36
N LYS A 445 28.70 -11.77 -14.29
CA LYS A 445 28.52 -12.62 -15.48
C LYS A 445 27.14 -12.46 -16.12
N LEU A 446 26.09 -12.25 -15.33
CA LEU A 446 24.74 -12.01 -15.84
C LEU A 446 24.71 -10.68 -16.59
N GLU A 447 25.23 -9.61 -15.99
CA GLU A 447 25.28 -8.27 -16.59
C GLU A 447 26.18 -8.25 -17.84
N ALA A 448 27.34 -8.88 -17.79
CA ALA A 448 28.25 -8.93 -18.93
C ALA A 448 27.70 -9.73 -20.12
N ASN A 449 26.96 -10.82 -19.86
CA ASN A 449 26.47 -11.71 -20.92
C ASN A 449 25.03 -11.41 -21.37
N TRP A 450 24.19 -10.86 -20.49
CA TRP A 450 22.74 -10.71 -20.68
C TRP A 450 22.23 -9.30 -20.33
N GLY A 451 23.11 -8.37 -19.92
CA GLY A 451 22.76 -6.98 -19.70
C GLY A 451 22.35 -6.27 -20.99
N ASN A 452 21.59 -5.18 -20.84
CA ASN A 452 21.17 -4.37 -21.98
C ASN A 452 22.30 -3.46 -22.45
N PRO A 453 22.81 -3.63 -23.69
CA PRO A 453 23.90 -2.79 -24.19
C PRO A 453 23.43 -1.37 -24.62
N TYR A 454 22.11 -1.12 -24.67
CA TYR A 454 21.51 0.15 -25.08
C TYR A 454 21.03 1.04 -23.93
N LEU A 455 21.06 0.54 -22.69
CA LEU A 455 20.80 1.33 -21.49
C LEU A 455 22.11 2.02 -21.05
N ASP A 456 22.07 3.32 -20.78
CA ASP A 456 23.23 4.03 -20.24
C ASP A 456 23.60 3.42 -18.87
N LYS A 457 24.89 3.33 -18.55
CA LYS A 457 25.37 2.77 -17.27
C LYS A 457 24.87 3.58 -16.08
N ALA A 458 24.72 4.90 -16.24
CA ALA A 458 24.13 5.75 -15.22
C ALA A 458 22.62 5.48 -15.03
N GLU A 459 21.88 5.25 -16.12
CA GLU A 459 20.46 4.91 -16.11
C GLU A 459 20.23 3.50 -15.50
N ALA A 460 21.14 2.55 -15.75
CA ALA A 460 21.12 1.22 -15.13
C ALA A 460 21.41 1.28 -13.62
N GLU A 461 22.34 2.13 -13.17
CA GLU A 461 22.67 2.31 -11.74
C GLU A 461 21.53 2.98 -10.95
N GLU A 462 20.82 3.96 -11.52
CA GLU A 462 19.69 4.64 -10.88
C GLU A 462 18.44 3.75 -10.79
N TYR A 463 18.13 2.99 -11.86
CA TYR A 463 17.08 1.96 -11.85
C TYR A 463 17.38 0.86 -10.82
N THR A 464 18.64 0.42 -10.77
CA THR A 464 19.13 -0.55 -9.77
C THR A 464 19.06 0.03 -8.35
N SER A 465 19.30 1.32 -8.16
CA SER A 465 19.17 2.00 -6.86
C SER A 465 17.72 2.06 -6.39
N LEU A 466 16.77 2.41 -7.26
CA LEU A 466 15.34 2.46 -6.94
C LEU A 466 14.80 1.07 -6.57
N LEU A 467 15.24 0.04 -7.29
CA LEU A 467 14.89 -1.35 -7.02
C LEU A 467 15.54 -1.87 -5.73
N ARG A 468 16.81 -1.53 -5.46
CA ARG A 468 17.48 -1.83 -4.19
C ARG A 468 16.82 -1.14 -3.01
N GLU A 469 16.31 0.08 -3.16
CA GLU A 469 15.51 0.75 -2.11
C GLU A 469 14.17 0.05 -1.88
N GLN A 470 13.49 -0.39 -2.95
CA GLN A 470 12.25 -1.16 -2.86
C GLN A 470 12.49 -2.56 -2.24
N GLU A 471 13.63 -3.18 -2.52
CA GLU A 471 14.07 -4.44 -1.91
C GLU A 471 14.48 -4.28 -0.45
N LEU A 472 15.19 -3.22 -0.08
CA LEU A 472 15.53 -2.95 1.31
C LEU A 472 14.25 -2.80 2.14
N ILE A 473 13.25 -2.09 1.59
CA ILE A 473 11.94 -1.91 2.22
C ILE A 473 11.15 -3.23 2.25
N GLY A 474 11.21 -4.08 1.21
CA GLY A 474 10.51 -5.38 1.16
C GLY A 474 11.18 -6.52 1.96
N ALA A 475 12.52 -6.55 2.01
CA ALA A 475 13.34 -7.50 2.77
C ALA A 475 13.23 -7.26 4.28
N LEU A 476 13.04 -6.01 4.70
CA LEU A 476 12.75 -5.62 6.09
C LEU A 476 11.51 -6.32 6.69
N PHE A 477 10.65 -6.94 5.88
CA PHE A 477 9.38 -7.52 6.35
C PHE A 477 9.21 -9.03 6.17
N SER A 478 10.22 -9.81 5.76
CA SER A 478 9.85 -11.02 5.00
C SER A 478 10.44 -12.43 5.32
N THR A 479 11.48 -12.70 6.14
CA THR A 479 11.74 -14.10 6.66
C THR A 479 12.49 -14.25 8.01
N ILE A 480 12.25 -15.40 8.68
CA ILE A 480 12.69 -15.77 10.05
C ILE A 480 14.08 -16.46 10.14
N SER A 481 14.66 -16.98 9.05
CA SER A 481 15.90 -17.79 9.15
C SER A 481 17.18 -16.97 9.13
N ASP A 482 17.21 -15.84 8.41
CA ASP A 482 18.34 -14.89 8.44
C ASP A 482 18.46 -14.17 9.81
N ARG A 483 17.45 -14.36 10.67
CA ARG A 483 17.33 -13.90 12.05
C ARG A 483 18.33 -14.56 13.01
N ASP A 484 18.73 -15.79 12.72
CA ASP A 484 19.57 -16.61 13.61
C ASP A 484 21.08 -16.45 13.34
N GLU A 485 21.50 -16.17 12.11
CA GLU A 485 22.93 -15.88 11.83
C GLU A 485 23.34 -14.46 12.26
N ILE A 486 22.39 -13.51 12.19
CA ILE A 486 22.55 -12.15 12.71
C ILE A 486 22.69 -12.15 14.24
N LYS A 487 22.04 -13.10 14.92
CA LYS A 487 22.09 -13.29 16.38
C LYS A 487 23.49 -13.62 16.89
N ASP A 488 24.24 -14.46 16.17
CA ASP A 488 25.58 -14.88 16.60
C ASP A 488 26.65 -13.81 16.33
N ALA A 489 26.48 -12.98 15.28
CA ALA A 489 27.37 -11.84 15.02
C ALA A 489 27.12 -10.64 15.97
N LEU A 490 25.88 -10.48 16.46
CA LEU A 490 25.50 -9.44 17.44
C LEU A 490 26.13 -9.63 18.83
N LEU A 491 26.43 -10.87 19.23
CA LEU A 491 26.99 -11.20 20.54
C LEU A 491 28.48 -10.84 20.70
N GLY A 492 29.21 -10.64 19.60
CA GLY A 492 30.67 -10.44 19.60
C GLY A 492 31.15 -8.99 19.76
N CYS A 493 30.32 -7.98 19.43
CA CYS A 493 30.78 -6.59 19.27
C CYS A 493 30.21 -5.65 20.35
N SER A 494 30.51 -5.95 21.61
CA SER A 494 30.10 -5.18 22.80
C SER A 494 31.04 -4.01 23.16
N LYS A 495 31.90 -3.53 22.26
CA LYS A 495 32.84 -2.45 22.56
C LYS A 495 32.76 -1.28 21.59
N GLY A 496 31.80 -0.39 21.86
CA GLY A 496 31.82 1.02 21.48
C GLY A 496 30.94 1.36 20.28
N LEU A 497 29.99 2.30 20.48
CA LEU A 497 29.46 3.22 19.46
C LEU A 497 28.54 4.27 20.12
N SER A 498 28.60 5.50 19.60
CA SER A 498 28.21 6.76 20.24
C SER A 498 27.26 7.63 19.39
N SER A 499 26.43 7.04 18.52
CA SER A 499 25.44 7.81 17.74
C SER A 499 24.23 6.97 17.33
N CYS A 500 23.10 7.66 17.12
CA CYS A 500 21.79 7.05 16.89
C CYS A 500 21.50 6.79 15.38
N GLY A 501 22.34 7.29 14.47
CA GLY A 501 22.34 6.88 13.05
C GLY A 501 22.77 5.41 12.86
N ASP A 502 23.57 4.88 13.79
CA ASP A 502 23.98 3.48 13.85
C ASP A 502 22.92 2.57 14.51
N LEU A 503 21.84 3.17 15.05
CA LEU A 503 20.72 2.50 15.72
C LEU A 503 19.57 2.17 14.75
N VAL A 504 19.42 2.96 13.68
CA VAL A 504 18.44 2.71 12.59
C VAL A 504 18.83 1.47 11.76
N LYS A 505 20.11 1.10 11.75
CA LYS A 505 20.62 -0.18 11.23
C LYS A 505 20.44 -1.38 12.19
N LYS A 506 19.90 -1.18 13.41
CA LYS A 506 20.04 -2.09 14.58
C LYS A 506 18.73 -2.45 15.32
N LEU A 507 17.56 -2.32 14.69
CA LEU A 507 16.24 -2.38 15.37
C LEU A 507 15.32 -3.57 15.00
N GLY A 508 15.83 -4.73 14.60
CA GLY A 508 15.00 -5.91 14.30
C GLY A 508 15.43 -7.13 15.08
N ASN A 509 14.55 -7.67 15.95
CA ASN A 509 14.35 -9.13 16.14
C ASN A 509 13.51 -9.62 17.36
N ASP A 510 12.78 -8.80 18.13
CA ASP A 510 11.95 -9.36 19.23
C ASP A 510 10.57 -8.70 19.46
N SER A 511 9.92 -8.32 18.37
CA SER A 511 8.76 -7.43 18.44
C SER A 511 7.41 -8.01 18.06
N ARG A 512 6.49 -8.03 19.04
CA ARG A 512 5.04 -8.18 18.81
C ARG A 512 4.38 -6.80 18.84
N ILE A 513 3.50 -6.51 17.88
CA ILE A 513 2.69 -5.28 17.87
C ILE A 513 1.71 -5.36 19.05
N GLY A 514 1.90 -4.49 20.05
CA GLY A 514 1.05 -4.48 21.24
C GLY A 514 -0.29 -3.77 21.03
N SER A 515 -0.34 -2.79 20.13
CA SER A 515 -1.54 -1.95 19.88
C SER A 515 -1.38 -1.11 18.60
N ARG A 516 -2.47 -0.95 17.84
CA ARG A 516 -2.65 0.07 16.78
C ARG A 516 -3.93 0.85 17.12
N GLN A 517 -3.82 2.15 17.40
CA GLN A 517 -5.01 3.01 17.52
C GLN A 517 -5.21 3.78 16.20
N PRO A 518 -6.29 3.52 15.44
CA PRO A 518 -6.54 4.22 14.19
C PRO A 518 -7.21 5.57 14.47
N VAL A 519 -6.49 6.68 14.30
CA VAL A 519 -7.09 8.02 14.29
C VAL A 519 -6.40 8.88 13.23
N ILE A 520 -6.98 8.92 12.01
CA ILE A 520 -6.64 9.80 10.86
C ILE A 520 -5.17 9.75 10.40
N VAL A 521 -4.94 9.61 9.09
CA VAL A 521 -3.60 9.60 8.47
C VAL A 521 -2.78 10.82 8.93
N GLY A 522 -1.75 10.59 9.75
CA GLY A 522 -0.86 11.62 10.31
C GLY A 522 -0.77 11.70 11.84
N ARG A 523 -1.63 11.00 12.60
CA ARG A 523 -1.60 10.94 14.08
C ARG A 523 -1.33 9.55 14.67
N ASN A 524 -0.97 8.55 13.86
CA ASN A 524 -0.75 7.19 14.34
C ASN A 524 0.46 7.10 15.29
N THR A 525 0.28 6.45 16.43
CA THR A 525 1.38 5.98 17.30
C THR A 525 1.48 4.46 17.17
N CYS A 526 2.68 3.95 16.88
CA CYS A 526 2.97 2.52 16.78
C CYS A 526 3.76 2.06 18.01
N VAL A 527 3.33 0.96 18.63
CA VAL A 527 3.96 0.42 19.84
C VAL A 527 4.34 -1.04 19.61
N VAL A 528 5.61 -1.35 19.85
CA VAL A 528 6.28 -2.56 19.40
C VAL A 528 7.00 -3.19 20.61
N ALA A 529 6.71 -4.42 21.01
CA ALA A 529 7.46 -5.08 22.10
C ALA A 529 8.93 -5.34 21.70
N ALA A 530 9.85 -5.54 22.64
CA ALA A 530 11.24 -5.93 22.38
C ALA A 530 11.81 -6.63 23.63
N THR A 531 12.83 -7.47 23.48
CA THR A 531 13.58 -8.06 24.61
C THR A 531 15.07 -7.88 24.43
N SER A 532 15.79 -7.47 25.49
CA SER A 532 17.25 -7.28 25.47
C SER A 532 17.85 -7.63 26.83
N GLU A 533 18.90 -8.46 26.87
CA GLU A 533 19.59 -8.91 28.09
C GLU A 533 18.66 -9.47 29.19
N GLY A 534 17.56 -10.11 28.80
CA GLY A 534 16.55 -10.65 29.72
C GLY A 534 15.54 -9.63 30.27
N LYS A 535 15.54 -8.38 29.77
CA LYS A 535 14.54 -7.36 30.09
C LYS A 535 13.51 -7.21 28.98
N GLU A 536 12.23 -7.07 29.35
CA GLU A 536 11.14 -6.76 28.44
C GLU A 536 11.03 -5.24 28.22
N LEU A 537 11.06 -4.82 26.96
CA LEU A 537 11.06 -3.43 26.49
C LEU A 537 9.93 -3.21 25.47
N ILE A 538 9.68 -1.94 25.16
CA ILE A 538 8.68 -1.46 24.21
C ILE A 538 9.28 -0.31 23.40
N VAL A 539 9.13 -0.31 22.07
CA VAL A 539 9.49 0.79 21.17
C VAL A 539 8.23 1.54 20.77
N LYS A 540 8.13 2.83 21.10
CA LYS A 540 7.04 3.75 20.71
C LYS A 540 7.53 4.63 19.56
N ILE A 541 6.80 4.62 18.45
CA ILE A 541 7.03 5.44 17.25
C ILE A 541 5.84 6.37 17.09
N SER A 542 6.06 7.68 17.14
CA SER A 542 5.00 8.69 17.08
C SER A 542 5.34 9.82 16.10
N TRP A 543 4.30 10.53 15.63
CA TRP A 543 4.43 11.68 14.72
C TRP A 543 3.88 12.99 15.33
N PRO A 544 4.46 13.50 16.44
CA PRO A 544 4.02 14.73 17.06
C PRO A 544 4.35 15.97 16.23
N THR A 545 3.67 17.08 16.54
CA THR A 545 3.96 18.40 15.95
C THR A 545 5.39 18.83 16.29
N ALA A 546 6.11 19.40 15.32
CA ALA A 546 7.49 19.84 15.44
C ALA A 546 7.71 20.84 16.60
N SER A 547 6.67 21.62 16.92
CA SER A 547 6.66 22.59 18.02
C SER A 547 6.58 21.95 19.42
N LEU A 548 6.15 20.70 19.54
CA LEU A 548 6.05 19.99 20.83
C LEU A 548 7.44 19.56 21.29
N ARG A 549 7.74 19.73 22.59
CA ARG A 549 8.97 19.16 23.17
C ARG A 549 8.89 17.63 23.15
N SER A 550 10.03 16.96 23.10
CA SER A 550 10.08 15.48 23.14
C SER A 550 9.71 14.99 24.54
N GLU A 551 8.74 14.07 24.62
CA GLU A 551 8.37 13.35 25.86
C GLU A 551 9.60 12.77 26.57
N ALA A 552 10.48 12.09 25.83
CA ALA A 552 11.70 11.53 26.39
C ALA A 552 12.61 12.58 27.03
N LYS A 553 12.71 13.80 26.46
CA LYS A 553 13.46 14.90 27.08
C LYS A 553 12.81 15.39 28.38
N LEU A 554 11.47 15.42 28.45
CA LEU A 554 10.72 15.81 29.64
C LEU A 554 10.88 14.78 30.76
N VAL A 555 10.71 13.50 30.44
CA VAL A 555 10.90 12.39 31.38
C VAL A 555 12.37 12.34 31.85
N THR A 556 13.35 12.49 30.95
CA THR A 556 14.78 12.49 31.32
C THR A 556 15.12 13.66 32.25
N LYS A 557 14.70 14.89 31.90
CA LYS A 557 14.94 16.07 32.73
C LYS A 557 14.27 15.96 34.10
N THR A 558 13.08 15.36 34.14
CA THR A 558 12.35 15.11 35.38
C THR A 558 13.07 14.07 36.23
N ARG A 559 13.52 12.95 35.64
CA ARG A 559 14.32 11.91 36.32
C ARG A 559 15.67 12.44 36.82
N GLU A 560 16.35 13.30 36.06
CA GLU A 560 17.60 13.97 36.49
C GLU A 560 17.36 14.85 37.72
N LYS A 561 16.29 15.66 37.72
CA LYS A 561 15.89 16.42 38.91
C LYS A 561 15.56 15.50 40.09
N THR A 562 14.85 14.39 39.88
CA THR A 562 14.52 13.42 40.94
C THR A 562 15.77 12.80 41.56
N ARG A 563 16.78 12.45 40.74
CA ARG A 563 18.07 11.89 41.20
C ARG A 563 18.87 12.87 42.07
N ILE A 564 18.73 14.19 41.83
CA ILE A 564 19.40 15.22 42.62
C ILE A 564 18.72 15.42 43.98
N ILE A 565 17.40 15.21 44.06
CA ILE A 565 16.58 15.58 45.23
C ILE A 565 16.37 14.40 46.21
N VAL A 566 16.30 13.14 45.76
CA VAL A 566 15.98 11.99 46.65
C VAL A 566 16.75 10.71 46.28
N GLN A 567 17.29 9.99 47.28
CA GLN A 567 17.77 8.61 47.12
C GLN A 567 16.61 7.60 47.06
N GLY A 568 16.49 6.88 45.93
CA GLY A 568 15.94 5.52 45.81
C GLY A 568 14.51 5.25 46.29
N ARG A 569 13.54 5.25 45.35
CA ARG A 569 12.21 4.57 45.29
C ARG A 569 11.17 5.39 44.50
N LYS A 570 11.39 6.69 44.25
CA LYS A 570 10.46 7.56 43.48
C LYS A 570 10.58 7.45 41.96
N LEU A 571 11.72 6.96 41.46
CA LEU A 571 11.93 6.69 40.02
C LEU A 571 11.08 5.54 39.50
N ASP A 572 10.50 4.77 40.43
CA ASP A 572 9.72 3.58 40.13
C ASP A 572 8.34 3.87 39.56
N HIS A 573 7.92 5.11 39.62
CA HIS A 573 6.62 5.53 39.15
C HIS A 573 6.67 6.24 37.79
N PHE A 574 7.85 6.30 37.18
CA PHE A 574 8.10 6.91 35.87
C PHE A 574 8.53 5.83 34.87
N PRO A 575 8.09 5.93 33.60
CA PRO A 575 8.60 5.06 32.56
C PRO A 575 10.12 5.27 32.42
N ASP A 576 10.87 4.17 32.35
CA ASP A 576 12.28 4.23 32.00
C ASP A 576 12.44 4.33 30.49
N ILE A 577 13.06 5.40 30.00
CA ILE A 577 13.25 5.67 28.57
C ILE A 577 14.75 5.69 28.26
N PRO A 578 15.37 4.52 28.02
CA PRO A 578 16.81 4.43 27.76
C PRO A 578 17.26 5.13 26.47
N ILE A 579 16.40 5.21 25.44
CA ILE A 579 16.76 5.75 24.12
C ILE A 579 15.61 6.59 23.56
N SER A 580 15.93 7.75 22.98
CA SER A 580 15.00 8.54 22.17
C SER A 580 15.69 9.33 21.06
N GLN A 581 15.09 9.33 19.88
CA GLN A 581 15.57 10.06 18.71
C GLN A 581 14.42 10.66 17.91
N GLY A 582 14.64 11.86 17.36
CA GLY A 582 13.76 12.47 16.36
C GLY A 582 14.39 12.40 14.97
N PHE A 583 13.56 12.15 13.96
CA PHE A 583 13.92 12.13 12.55
C PHE A 583 13.20 13.28 11.84
N ASP A 584 13.99 14.24 11.35
CA ASP A 584 13.49 15.30 10.50
C ASP A 584 13.28 14.79 9.08
N TYR A 585 12.35 15.44 8.36
CA TYR A 585 12.09 15.18 6.96
C TYR A 585 12.93 16.09 6.05
N ASP A 586 13.36 15.54 4.92
CA ASP A 586 14.12 16.26 3.90
C ASP A 586 13.29 17.35 3.20
N ALA A 587 13.98 18.29 2.55
CA ALA A 587 13.38 19.42 1.85
C ALA A 587 12.41 19.02 0.71
N ASN A 588 12.56 17.81 0.16
CA ASN A 588 11.72 17.27 -0.91
C ASN A 588 10.61 16.33 -0.41
N SER A 589 10.44 16.22 0.90
CA SER A 589 9.44 15.32 1.49
C SER A 589 8.00 15.74 1.17
N THR A 590 7.08 14.78 1.24
CA THR A 590 5.64 14.99 1.04
C THR A 590 5.08 16.07 1.96
N GLN A 591 5.63 16.21 3.19
CA GLN A 591 5.26 17.29 4.11
C GLN A 591 5.73 18.67 3.63
N ALA A 592 6.95 18.79 3.12
CA ALA A 592 7.47 20.04 2.59
C ALA A 592 6.68 20.48 1.34
N ASN A 593 6.30 19.53 0.48
CA ASN A 593 5.45 19.78 -0.68
C ASN A 593 4.04 20.20 -0.28
N LEU A 594 3.42 19.54 0.71
CA LEU A 594 2.13 19.95 1.26
C LEU A 594 2.21 21.36 1.88
N MET A 595 3.25 21.66 2.65
CA MET A 595 3.47 22.99 3.22
C MET A 595 3.59 24.06 2.13
N ASN A 596 4.30 23.77 1.03
CA ASN A 596 4.39 24.65 -0.13
C ASN A 596 3.02 24.83 -0.83
N ILE A 597 2.23 23.77 -0.95
CA ILE A 597 0.88 23.82 -1.51
C ILE A 597 -0.04 24.69 -0.64
N PHE A 598 -0.05 24.50 0.68
CA PHE A 598 -0.84 25.33 1.60
C PHE A 598 -0.38 26.79 1.60
N ASN A 599 0.92 27.05 1.56
CA ASN A 599 1.46 28.41 1.44
C ASN A 599 1.04 29.08 0.12
N ARG A 600 0.98 28.33 -0.99
CA ARG A 600 0.51 28.82 -2.30
C ARG A 600 -1.02 28.99 -2.36
N ALA A 601 -1.78 28.17 -1.63
CA ALA A 601 -3.24 28.22 -1.57
C ALA A 601 -3.79 29.44 -0.79
N SER A 602 -2.94 30.13 -0.02
CA SER A 602 -3.26 31.34 0.77
C SER A 602 -3.72 32.58 -0.02
N ALA A 603 -4.05 32.45 -1.30
CA ALA A 603 -4.41 33.58 -2.17
C ALA A 603 -5.93 33.81 -2.31
N VAL A 604 -6.78 32.99 -1.67
CA VAL A 604 -8.24 33.01 -1.94
C VAL A 604 -9.09 33.47 -0.76
N ASP A 605 -8.62 33.41 0.49
CA ASP A 605 -9.31 34.00 1.66
C ASP A 605 -8.29 34.49 2.70
N GLU A 606 -8.58 35.59 3.40
CA GLU A 606 -7.68 36.28 4.36
C GLU A 606 -7.29 35.45 5.62
N GLU A 607 -7.80 34.23 5.77
CA GLU A 607 -7.38 33.29 6.81
C GLU A 607 -6.37 32.27 6.26
N LYS A 608 -5.10 32.41 6.64
CA LYS A 608 -4.05 31.43 6.31
C LYS A 608 -4.34 30.11 7.07
N PRO A 609 -4.53 28.97 6.37
CA PRO A 609 -4.52 27.68 7.06
C PRO A 609 -3.09 27.41 7.57
N GLU A 610 -2.91 27.42 8.90
CA GLU A 610 -1.63 27.04 9.52
C GLU A 610 -1.41 25.53 9.38
N TYR A 611 -0.48 25.15 8.51
CA TYR A 611 -0.01 23.76 8.42
C TYR A 611 0.94 23.45 9.59
N GLU A 612 0.50 22.59 10.51
CA GLU A 612 1.33 22.10 11.60
C GLU A 612 2.32 21.01 11.10
N ARG A 613 3.60 21.39 10.94
CA ARG A 613 4.70 20.45 10.62
C ARG A 613 4.81 19.36 11.70
N ARG A 614 4.97 18.09 11.31
CA ARG A 614 5.16 16.95 12.23
C ARG A 614 6.55 16.33 12.06
N VAL A 615 7.05 15.66 13.08
CA VAL A 615 8.38 15.01 13.09
C VAL A 615 8.21 13.56 13.54
N CYS A 616 8.87 12.60 12.89
CA CYS A 616 8.86 11.21 13.36
C CYS A 616 9.75 11.10 14.60
N ARG A 617 9.25 10.52 15.69
CA ARG A 617 10.01 10.30 16.92
C ARG A 617 9.93 8.84 17.31
N MET A 618 11.08 8.27 17.67
CA MET A 618 11.21 6.92 18.18
C MET A 618 11.76 6.97 19.60
N MET A 619 11.17 6.18 20.49
CA MET A 619 11.66 5.98 21.85
C MET A 619 11.56 4.51 22.26
N VAL A 620 12.53 4.06 23.04
CA VAL A 620 12.52 2.74 23.68
C VAL A 620 12.21 2.97 25.15
N GLN A 621 11.21 2.27 25.67
CA GLN A 621 10.74 2.31 27.06
C GLN A 621 10.67 0.90 27.66
N GLU A 622 10.60 0.78 28.98
CA GLU A 622 10.31 -0.50 29.64
C GLU A 622 8.89 -1.03 29.32
N ARG A 623 8.69 -2.34 29.39
CA ARG A 623 7.35 -2.92 29.22
C ARG A 623 6.49 -2.63 30.45
N LEU A 624 5.43 -1.85 30.24
CA LEU A 624 4.38 -1.58 31.21
C LEU A 624 3.10 -2.33 30.85
N TYR A 625 2.30 -2.65 31.86
CA TYR A 625 1.07 -3.43 31.71
C TYR A 625 -0.16 -2.52 31.84
N PRO A 626 -1.20 -2.75 31.03
CA PRO A 626 -2.38 -1.89 31.02
C PRO A 626 -3.29 -2.19 32.23
N LEU A 627 -4.13 -1.21 32.60
CA LEU A 627 -5.08 -1.33 33.71
C LEU A 627 -6.07 -2.49 33.55
N GLU A 628 -6.34 -2.94 32.33
CA GLU A 628 -7.23 -4.08 32.05
C GLU A 628 -6.72 -5.42 32.61
N GLU A 629 -5.42 -5.55 32.87
CA GLU A 629 -4.81 -6.80 33.34
C GLU A 629 -4.82 -6.99 34.86
N LEU A 630 -5.33 -6.02 35.62
CA LEU A 630 -5.48 -6.12 37.08
C LEU A 630 -6.67 -7.03 37.46
N TRP A 631 -6.52 -7.77 38.57
CA TRP A 631 -7.43 -8.84 38.96
C TRP A 631 -8.30 -8.49 40.18
N THR A 632 -7.84 -7.58 41.06
CA THR A 632 -8.60 -7.22 42.28
C THR A 632 -8.87 -5.73 42.41
N ALA A 633 -9.98 -5.38 43.06
CA ALA A 633 -10.33 -3.99 43.34
C ALA A 633 -9.25 -3.27 44.19
N GLN A 634 -8.52 -4.01 45.04
CA GLN A 634 -7.42 -3.46 45.83
C GLN A 634 -6.21 -3.10 44.98
N GLU A 635 -5.91 -3.87 43.93
CA GLU A 635 -4.85 -3.55 42.97
C GLU A 635 -5.16 -2.28 42.19
N TYR A 636 -6.42 -2.14 41.73
CA TYR A 636 -6.90 -0.90 41.11
C TYR A 636 -6.76 0.30 42.06
N ALA A 637 -7.12 0.13 43.33
CA ALA A 637 -7.05 1.19 44.32
C ALA A 637 -5.61 1.67 44.54
N GLN A 638 -4.65 0.73 44.64
CA GLN A 638 -3.23 1.08 44.78
C GLN A 638 -2.70 1.81 43.53
N VAL A 639 -3.03 1.35 42.31
CA VAL A 639 -2.55 2.01 41.07
C VAL A 639 -3.12 3.43 40.92
N PHE A 640 -4.39 3.64 41.26
CA PHE A 640 -4.97 4.99 41.26
C PHE A 640 -4.36 5.88 42.34
N PHE A 641 -4.13 5.33 43.53
CA PHE A 641 -3.47 6.05 44.61
C PHE A 641 -2.05 6.48 44.23
N ASP A 642 -1.24 5.58 43.66
CA ASP A 642 0.08 5.89 43.11
C ASP A 642 0.02 6.99 42.06
N THR A 643 -0.98 6.94 41.16
CA THR A 643 -1.18 7.97 40.11
C THR A 643 -1.37 9.37 40.71
N TRP A 644 -2.17 9.51 41.78
CA TRP A 644 -2.31 10.80 42.48
C TRP A 644 -1.01 11.26 43.15
N GLN A 645 -0.27 10.34 43.77
CA GLN A 645 1.02 10.66 44.42
C GLN A 645 2.03 11.23 43.42
N ILE A 646 2.12 10.61 42.24
CA ILE A 646 3.04 11.02 41.16
C ILE A 646 2.61 12.34 40.54
N HIS A 647 1.31 12.48 40.29
CA HIS A 647 0.74 13.69 39.70
C HIS A 647 1.00 14.91 40.59
N LYS A 648 0.81 14.77 41.89
CA LYS A 648 1.17 15.82 42.87
C LYS A 648 2.66 16.15 42.84
N TRP A 649 3.52 15.14 42.83
CA TRP A 649 4.96 15.35 42.78
C TRP A 649 5.40 16.09 41.50
N LEU A 650 4.84 15.72 40.34
CA LEU A 650 5.06 16.40 39.06
C LEU A 650 4.65 17.87 39.11
N TYR A 651 3.50 18.14 39.75
CA TYR A 651 2.99 19.47 39.93
C TYR A 651 3.87 20.31 40.88
N ASP A 652 4.35 19.75 41.99
CA ASP A 652 5.17 20.50 42.96
C ASP A 652 6.60 20.75 42.46
N CYS A 653 7.25 19.75 41.85
CA CYS A 653 8.64 19.87 41.41
C CYS A 653 8.84 20.60 40.08
N SER A 654 7.85 20.52 39.18
CA SER A 654 8.00 21.04 37.81
C SER A 654 6.77 21.79 37.28
N LYS A 655 5.69 21.96 38.07
CA LYS A 655 4.43 22.59 37.65
C LYS A 655 3.84 21.94 36.39
N ILE A 656 4.05 20.63 36.27
CA ILE A 656 3.59 19.80 35.16
C ILE A 656 2.15 19.37 35.43
N VAL A 657 1.29 19.52 34.42
CA VAL A 657 -0.10 19.06 34.39
C VAL A 657 -0.21 18.15 33.16
N HIS A 658 -0.80 16.96 33.31
CA HIS A 658 -0.80 15.90 32.31
C HIS A 658 -1.76 16.15 31.15
N ARG A 659 -2.97 16.66 31.42
CA ARG A 659 -3.98 17.08 30.41
C ARG A 659 -4.65 15.97 29.57
N ASP A 660 -4.26 14.72 29.75
CA ASP A 660 -4.88 13.58 29.06
C ASP A 660 -4.88 12.31 29.93
N ILE A 661 -5.51 12.42 31.09
CA ILE A 661 -5.75 11.26 31.95
C ILE A 661 -6.78 10.34 31.26
N SER A 662 -6.34 9.11 30.97
CA SER A 662 -7.16 8.08 30.34
C SER A 662 -6.73 6.68 30.78
N PRO A 663 -7.58 5.64 30.62
CA PRO A 663 -7.20 4.27 30.97
C PRO A 663 -5.96 3.73 30.22
N GLY A 664 -5.64 4.28 29.05
CA GLY A 664 -4.46 3.89 28.28
C GLY A 664 -3.15 4.53 28.75
N ASN A 665 -3.24 5.60 29.56
CA ASN A 665 -2.10 6.39 30.02
C ASN A 665 -1.73 6.08 31.49
N ILE A 666 -2.64 5.43 32.22
CA ILE A 666 -2.34 4.84 33.52
C ILE A 666 -1.97 3.37 33.29
N MET A 667 -0.75 3.00 33.65
CA MET A 667 -0.22 1.65 33.51
C MET A 667 0.30 1.15 34.86
N TRP A 668 0.73 -0.11 34.93
CA TRP A 668 1.33 -0.67 36.13
C TRP A 668 2.53 -1.55 35.80
N ARG A 669 3.38 -1.79 36.81
CA ARG A 669 4.53 -2.71 36.73
C ARG A 669 4.72 -3.49 38.03
N ARG A 670 5.42 -4.64 37.94
CA ARG A 670 5.83 -5.45 39.10
C ARG A 670 7.23 -5.05 39.54
N THR A 671 7.40 -4.74 40.81
CA THR A 671 8.74 -4.51 41.38
C THR A 671 9.48 -5.84 41.63
N VAL A 672 10.81 -5.78 41.76
CA VAL A 672 11.73 -6.94 41.84
C VAL A 672 11.42 -7.87 43.02
N ASP A 673 10.71 -7.39 44.04
CA ASP A 673 10.30 -8.16 45.22
C ASP A 673 9.02 -9.01 45.00
N GLY A 674 8.50 -9.05 43.76
CA GLY A 674 7.45 -9.99 43.31
C GLY A 674 6.04 -9.79 43.88
N HIS A 675 5.88 -8.92 44.89
CA HIS A 675 4.62 -8.76 45.63
C HIS A 675 4.02 -7.34 45.60
N LEU A 676 4.73 -6.32 45.10
CA LEU A 676 4.24 -4.94 45.10
C LEU A 676 3.97 -4.43 43.68
N LEU A 677 2.71 -4.05 43.44
CA LEU A 677 2.24 -3.39 42.23
C LEU A 677 2.51 -1.89 42.33
N CYS A 678 3.08 -1.31 41.28
CA CYS A 678 3.40 0.11 41.21
C CYS A 678 2.67 0.74 40.02
N GLY A 679 1.86 1.77 40.28
CA GLY A 679 1.22 2.57 39.24
C GLY A 679 2.21 3.49 38.54
N VAL A 680 2.13 3.56 37.21
CA VAL A 680 2.99 4.36 36.34
C VAL A 680 2.13 5.24 35.45
N LEU A 681 2.36 6.54 35.49
CA LEU A 681 1.72 7.51 34.62
C LEU A 681 2.58 7.70 33.36
N ASN A 682 2.00 7.44 32.19
CA ASN A 682 2.67 7.42 30.89
C ASN A 682 2.02 8.43 29.92
N ASP A 683 2.73 8.77 28.85
CA ASP A 683 2.26 9.65 27.75
C ASP A 683 2.16 11.15 28.10
N PHE A 684 3.33 11.80 28.24
CA PHE A 684 3.43 13.24 28.54
C PHE A 684 3.44 14.16 27.29
N ASP A 685 3.07 13.64 26.12
CA ASP A 685 3.21 14.34 24.81
C ASP A 685 2.35 15.63 24.68
N LEU A 686 1.29 15.78 25.50
CA LEU A 686 0.41 16.96 25.52
C LEU A 686 0.82 18.03 26.54
N GLU A 687 1.96 17.85 27.21
CA GLU A 687 2.48 18.83 28.14
C GLU A 687 3.09 20.04 27.41
N SER A 688 2.39 21.18 27.45
CA SER A 688 3.02 22.45 27.07
C SER A 688 2.52 23.63 27.91
N SER A 689 3.46 24.44 28.41
CA SER A 689 3.15 25.64 29.18
C SER A 689 2.55 26.79 28.34
N PHE A 690 2.36 26.60 27.02
CA PHE A 690 2.13 27.69 26.06
C PHE A 690 0.93 27.53 25.10
N ARG A 691 0.09 26.48 25.23
CA ARG A 691 -1.13 26.34 24.40
C ARG A 691 -2.40 26.44 25.22
N ASP A 692 -3.26 27.39 24.83
CA ASP A 692 -4.66 27.54 25.27
C ASP A 692 -5.60 26.68 24.38
N GLU A 693 -5.26 25.40 24.18
CA GLU A 693 -6.03 24.46 23.36
C GLU A 693 -6.75 23.42 24.22
N ARG A 694 -8.01 23.10 23.86
CA ARG A 694 -8.81 22.05 24.52
C ARG A 694 -8.20 20.69 24.21
N THR A 695 -7.59 20.07 25.22
CA THR A 695 -6.90 18.79 25.15
C THR A 695 -7.47 17.84 26.20
N GLY A 696 -7.49 16.53 25.89
CA GLY A 696 -7.97 15.47 26.77
C GLY A 696 -9.06 14.57 26.16
N THR A 697 -9.16 13.35 26.69
CA THR A 697 -10.14 12.36 26.25
C THR A 697 -11.55 12.67 26.78
N LEU A 698 -12.50 12.98 25.87
CA LEU A 698 -13.81 13.60 26.18
C LEU A 698 -14.56 13.03 27.40
N PRO A 699 -14.79 11.70 27.54
CA PRO A 699 -15.51 11.15 28.71
C PRO A 699 -14.84 11.46 30.05
N TYR A 700 -13.51 11.53 30.10
CA TYR A 700 -12.72 11.73 31.32
C TYR A 700 -12.44 13.22 31.57
N MET A 701 -12.50 14.07 30.54
CA MET A 701 -12.21 15.51 30.63
C MET A 701 -13.02 16.23 31.73
N ALA A 702 -12.35 17.01 32.59
CA ALA A 702 -12.97 17.85 33.62
C ALA A 702 -14.16 18.68 33.14
N TYR A 703 -15.18 18.89 33.99
CA TYR A 703 -16.41 19.59 33.63
C TYR A 703 -16.14 21.00 33.10
N GLU A 704 -15.22 21.74 33.70
CA GLU A 704 -14.91 23.12 33.29
C GLU A 704 -14.24 23.21 31.93
N LEU A 705 -13.42 22.23 31.56
CA LEU A 705 -12.76 22.21 30.25
C LEU A 705 -13.76 22.10 29.09
N LEU A 706 -14.99 21.64 29.36
CA LEU A 706 -16.10 21.58 28.42
C LEU A 706 -16.83 22.94 28.26
N ILE A 707 -16.48 23.95 29.05
CA ILE A 707 -17.07 25.29 29.03
C ILE A 707 -16.10 26.25 28.34
N ASN A 708 -16.51 26.91 27.25
CA ASN A 708 -15.71 27.99 26.67
C ASN A 708 -15.77 29.24 27.57
N GLY A 709 -14.67 29.98 27.70
CA GLY A 709 -14.67 31.29 28.36
C GLY A 709 -15.40 32.36 27.54
N ASP A 710 -15.58 33.55 28.13
CA ASP A 710 -16.29 34.69 27.51
C ASP A 710 -15.67 35.15 26.18
N ASN A 711 -14.38 34.85 25.96
CA ASN A 711 -13.63 35.18 24.74
C ASN A 711 -13.65 34.04 23.70
N GLY A 712 -14.46 32.99 23.90
CA GLY A 712 -14.53 31.82 23.01
C GLY A 712 -13.38 30.81 23.17
N GLN A 713 -12.32 31.15 23.90
CA GLN A 713 -11.17 30.27 24.17
C GLN A 713 -11.46 29.26 25.30
N PRO A 714 -10.83 28.06 25.27
CA PRO A 714 -10.95 27.09 26.34
C PRO A 714 -10.23 27.56 27.61
N PRO A 715 -10.69 27.14 28.80
CA PRO A 715 -10.08 27.54 30.06
C PRO A 715 -8.71 26.91 30.24
N LYS A 716 -7.83 27.63 30.94
CA LYS A 716 -6.49 27.14 31.32
C LYS A 716 -6.61 25.84 32.11
N HIS A 717 -5.82 24.84 31.73
CA HIS A 717 -5.74 23.57 32.43
C HIS A 717 -5.03 23.74 33.79
N LEU A 718 -5.68 23.30 34.87
CA LEU A 718 -5.21 23.40 36.26
C LEU A 718 -5.00 22.01 36.87
N TYR A 719 -4.26 21.96 37.99
CA TYR A 719 -4.02 20.72 38.75
C TYR A 719 -5.30 19.93 39.02
N ARG A 720 -6.34 20.60 39.54
CA ARG A 720 -7.64 19.99 39.84
C ARG A 720 -8.35 19.36 38.63
N HIS A 721 -8.05 19.80 37.41
CA HIS A 721 -8.70 19.24 36.21
C HIS A 721 -8.19 17.84 35.92
N ASP A 722 -6.92 17.56 36.17
CA ASP A 722 -6.39 16.19 36.09
C ASP A 722 -6.94 15.34 37.25
N VAL A 723 -7.07 15.90 38.46
CA VAL A 723 -7.67 15.20 39.62
C VAL A 723 -9.13 14.83 39.33
N GLU A 724 -9.92 15.75 38.77
CA GLU A 724 -11.30 15.49 38.33
C GLU A 724 -11.35 14.43 37.22
N SER A 725 -10.35 14.41 36.33
CA SER A 725 -10.26 13.41 35.27
C SER A 725 -9.95 12.02 35.80
N ILE A 726 -9.08 11.89 36.81
CA ILE A 726 -8.84 10.63 37.54
C ILE A 726 -10.12 10.18 38.24
N PHE A 727 -10.86 11.07 38.89
CA PHE A 727 -12.15 10.76 39.50
C PHE A 727 -13.17 10.23 38.48
N TYR A 728 -13.33 10.87 37.32
CA TYR A 728 -14.23 10.37 36.27
C TYR A 728 -13.80 9.01 35.72
N LEU A 729 -12.49 8.75 35.65
CA LEU A 729 -11.97 7.45 35.24
C LEU A 729 -12.39 6.36 36.24
N ILE A 730 -12.22 6.61 37.54
CA ILE A 730 -12.66 5.69 38.61
C ILE A 730 -14.17 5.47 38.58
N LEU A 731 -14.97 6.55 38.45
CA LEU A 731 -16.43 6.48 38.33
C LEU A 731 -16.86 5.61 37.15
N LEU A 732 -16.27 5.85 35.96
CA LEU A 732 -16.60 5.11 34.76
C LEU A 732 -16.12 3.65 34.87
N LEU A 733 -15.00 3.36 35.52
CA LEU A 733 -14.59 2.00 35.81
C LEU A 733 -15.61 1.29 36.70
N CYS A 734 -15.94 1.87 37.86
CA CYS A 734 -16.79 1.28 38.89
C CYS A 734 -18.25 1.08 38.45
N CYS A 735 -18.77 1.96 37.59
CA CYS A 735 -20.16 1.88 37.13
C CYS A 735 -20.33 1.12 35.81
N ARG A 736 -19.27 0.88 35.03
CA ARG A 736 -19.34 0.22 33.72
C ARG A 736 -18.71 -1.16 33.69
N CYS A 737 -18.03 -1.55 34.75
CA CYS A 737 -17.31 -2.80 34.82
C CYS A 737 -17.71 -3.58 36.07
N GLU A 738 -17.66 -4.90 35.95
CA GLU A 738 -17.84 -5.84 37.06
C GLU A 738 -16.73 -6.89 37.00
N LEU A 739 -16.22 -7.31 38.16
CA LEU A 739 -15.25 -8.39 38.28
C LEU A 739 -16.02 -9.70 38.46
N VAL A 740 -15.90 -10.62 37.50
CA VAL A 740 -16.60 -11.92 37.50
C VAL A 740 -15.58 -13.05 37.66
N LEU A 741 -15.90 -14.02 38.52
CA LEU A 741 -15.12 -15.24 38.70
C LEU A 741 -15.31 -16.18 37.49
N LEU A 742 -14.25 -16.47 36.76
CA LEU A 742 -14.22 -17.55 35.77
C LEU A 742 -13.71 -18.83 36.44
N LEU A 743 -14.61 -19.78 36.72
CA LEU A 743 -14.21 -21.13 37.14
C LEU A 743 -13.69 -21.92 35.94
N GLN A 744 -12.38 -22.21 35.90
CA GLN A 744 -11.83 -23.26 35.05
C GLN A 744 -11.68 -24.56 35.85
N ASN A 745 -12.06 -25.68 35.22
CA ASN A 745 -11.91 -27.03 35.76
C ASN A 745 -10.44 -27.48 35.78
N SER A 746 -9.68 -27.01 36.76
CA SER A 746 -8.57 -27.74 37.40
C SER A 746 -7.85 -26.78 38.35
N SER A 747 -7.72 -27.20 39.60
CA SER A 747 -6.96 -26.60 40.70
C SER A 747 -5.74 -25.76 40.28
N GLU A 748 -5.80 -24.42 40.44
CA GLU A 748 -5.21 -23.73 41.61
C GLU A 748 -5.39 -22.21 41.68
N HIS A 749 -5.91 -21.48 40.67
CA HIS A 749 -6.18 -20.03 40.84
C HIS A 749 -7.48 -19.62 40.14
N ALA A 750 -8.40 -18.99 40.89
CA ALA A 750 -9.61 -18.40 40.32
C ALA A 750 -9.22 -17.18 39.47
N ILE A 751 -9.52 -17.19 38.18
CA ILE A 751 -9.23 -16.06 37.28
C ILE A 751 -10.41 -15.09 37.37
N MET A 752 -10.17 -13.89 37.90
CA MET A 752 -11.12 -12.78 37.86
C MET A 752 -11.03 -12.10 36.49
N ALA A 753 -12.15 -11.96 35.80
CA ALA A 753 -12.24 -11.24 34.52
C ALA A 753 -13.13 -10.01 34.64
N ARG A 754 -12.65 -8.88 34.12
CA ARG A 754 -13.42 -7.64 33.99
C ARG A 754 -14.43 -7.76 32.86
N MET A 755 -15.72 -7.73 33.18
CA MET A 755 -16.80 -7.69 32.20
C MET A 755 -17.43 -6.30 32.15
N LYS A 756 -17.77 -5.83 30.95
CA LYS A 756 -18.47 -4.55 30.75
C LYS A 756 -19.96 -4.74 30.98
N VAL A 757 -20.54 -3.94 31.87
CA VAL A 757 -21.97 -3.96 32.18
C VAL A 757 -22.68 -2.72 31.62
N PRO A 758 -23.95 -2.85 31.19
CA PRO A 758 -24.73 -1.71 30.73
C PRO A 758 -24.84 -0.65 31.83
N SER A 759 -24.48 0.59 31.49
CA SER A 759 -24.47 1.70 32.44
C SER A 759 -25.05 2.94 31.78
N ARG A 760 -25.72 3.78 32.55
CA ARG A 760 -26.22 5.08 32.05
C ARG A 760 -25.10 5.97 31.50
N PHE A 761 -23.86 5.75 31.96
CA PHE A 761 -22.67 6.45 31.48
C PHE A 761 -22.17 5.96 30.11
N ASP A 762 -22.74 4.88 29.54
CA ASP A 762 -22.45 4.46 28.14
C ASP A 762 -22.68 5.59 27.15
N ARG A 763 -23.66 6.46 27.43
CA ARG A 763 -23.98 7.60 26.57
C ARG A 763 -22.84 8.61 26.51
N TRP A 764 -22.04 8.78 27.57
CA TRP A 764 -20.98 9.81 27.63
C TRP A 764 -19.91 9.64 26.55
N TYR A 765 -19.68 8.42 26.06
CA TYR A 765 -18.76 8.13 24.95
C TYR A 765 -19.30 8.53 23.57
N LYS A 766 -20.58 8.87 23.46
CA LYS A 766 -21.28 9.21 22.21
C LYS A 766 -21.74 10.67 22.14
N LEU A 767 -21.63 11.42 23.24
CA LEU A 767 -22.09 12.81 23.32
C LEU A 767 -21.03 13.77 22.78
N ASN A 768 -21.48 14.85 22.14
CA ASN A 768 -20.60 15.98 21.80
C ASN A 768 -20.30 16.85 23.04
N CYS A 769 -19.34 17.78 22.94
CA CYS A 769 -18.88 18.60 24.08
C CYS A 769 -20.03 19.33 24.81
N ALA A 770 -20.98 19.90 24.08
CA ALA A 770 -22.10 20.65 24.66
C ALA A 770 -23.07 19.72 25.41
N GLN A 771 -23.39 18.56 24.84
CA GLN A 771 -24.26 17.57 25.49
C GLN A 771 -23.57 16.91 26.70
N LEU A 772 -22.26 16.66 26.61
CA LEU A 772 -21.48 16.08 27.70
C LEU A 772 -21.37 17.06 28.88
N LYS A 773 -21.20 18.36 28.60
CA LYS A 773 -21.26 19.42 29.63
C LYS A 773 -22.56 19.33 30.43
N SER A 774 -23.72 19.28 29.75
CA SER A 774 -25.02 19.17 30.43
C SER A 774 -25.15 17.88 31.25
N ALA A 775 -24.64 16.77 30.73
CA ALA A 775 -24.66 15.49 31.45
C ALA A 775 -23.76 15.49 32.70
N LYS A 776 -22.57 16.08 32.63
CA LYS A 776 -21.65 16.22 33.78
C LYS A 776 -22.18 17.20 34.83
N ALA A 777 -22.80 18.30 34.41
CA ALA A 777 -23.49 19.21 35.33
C ALA A 777 -24.60 18.48 36.10
N GLY A 778 -25.43 17.69 35.42
CA GLY A 778 -26.49 16.89 36.06
C GLY A 778 -25.95 15.83 37.04
N PHE A 779 -24.73 15.33 36.82
CA PHE A 779 -24.05 14.42 37.75
C PHE A 779 -23.49 15.17 38.96
N LEU A 780 -22.66 16.21 38.73
CA LEU A 780 -21.99 16.96 39.80
C LEU A 780 -22.98 17.59 40.78
N PHE A 781 -24.08 18.16 40.28
CA PHE A 781 -25.12 18.81 41.11
C PHE A 781 -26.31 17.88 41.44
N GLY A 782 -26.19 16.58 41.16
CA GLY A 782 -27.20 15.55 41.43
C GLY A 782 -26.85 14.66 42.63
N ALA A 783 -27.63 13.59 42.83
CA ALA A 783 -27.34 12.58 43.86
C ALA A 783 -26.11 11.74 43.51
N SER A 784 -25.40 11.19 44.51
CA SER A 784 -24.30 10.23 44.26
C SER A 784 -24.82 8.89 43.71
N HIS A 785 -23.92 8.10 43.10
CA HIS A 785 -24.25 6.88 42.36
C HIS A 785 -23.59 5.65 42.95
N THR A 786 -24.33 4.54 42.92
CA THR A 786 -23.85 3.25 43.44
C THR A 786 -22.90 2.57 42.44
N ALA A 787 -21.72 2.19 42.91
CA ALA A 787 -20.79 1.31 42.22
C ALA A 787 -21.40 -0.09 42.03
N ASN A 788 -20.92 -0.83 41.01
CA ASN A 788 -21.33 -2.21 40.80
C ASN A 788 -20.78 -3.15 41.91
N SER A 789 -21.38 -4.33 42.05
CA SER A 789 -21.03 -5.36 43.07
C SER A 789 -19.53 -5.63 43.19
N GLY A 790 -18.82 -5.71 42.07
CA GLY A 790 -17.37 -6.00 42.04
C GLY A 790 -16.46 -4.84 42.46
N PHE A 791 -16.97 -3.61 42.55
CA PHE A 791 -16.19 -2.40 42.90
C PHE A 791 -16.81 -1.63 44.07
N ILE A 792 -17.67 -2.26 44.89
CA ILE A 792 -18.36 -1.60 46.00
C ILE A 792 -17.41 -0.96 47.02
N GLY A 793 -16.18 -1.47 47.15
CA GLY A 793 -15.14 -0.88 47.99
C GLY A 793 -14.72 0.55 47.60
N PHE A 794 -14.99 0.98 46.35
CA PHE A 794 -14.75 2.36 45.90
C PHE A 794 -15.90 3.31 46.21
N GLN A 795 -17.03 2.83 46.75
CA GLN A 795 -18.19 3.68 47.04
C GLN A 795 -17.84 4.87 47.97
N PRO A 796 -17.09 4.68 49.08
CA PRO A 796 -16.70 5.78 49.95
C PRO A 796 -15.88 6.84 49.20
N TRP A 797 -14.90 6.40 48.39
CA TRP A 797 -14.09 7.31 47.58
C TRP A 797 -14.94 8.09 46.57
N LEU A 798 -15.90 7.44 45.91
CA LEU A 798 -16.79 8.09 44.95
C LEU A 798 -17.69 9.13 45.62
N ASP A 799 -18.26 8.80 46.79
CA ASP A 799 -19.16 9.69 47.53
C ASP A 799 -18.40 10.90 48.08
N ASP A 800 -17.26 10.68 48.73
CA ASP A 800 -16.46 11.74 49.34
C ASP A 800 -15.82 12.66 48.30
N LEU A 801 -15.25 12.11 47.21
CA LEU A 801 -14.71 12.93 46.13
C LEU A 801 -15.81 13.71 45.40
N HIS A 802 -16.98 13.11 45.14
CA HIS A 802 -18.12 13.81 44.54
C HIS A 802 -18.55 14.98 45.43
N GLN A 803 -18.64 14.76 46.74
CA GLN A 803 -18.99 15.81 47.71
C GLN A 803 -17.95 16.96 47.72
N GLN A 804 -16.65 16.65 47.70
CA GLN A 804 -15.59 17.66 47.66
C GLN A 804 -15.60 18.50 46.37
N PHE A 805 -15.82 17.87 45.21
CA PHE A 805 -16.00 18.61 43.97
C PHE A 805 -17.25 19.51 44.01
N LEU A 806 -18.37 18.99 44.53
CA LEU A 806 -19.61 19.76 44.69
C LEU A 806 -19.40 20.98 45.61
N ASP A 807 -18.79 20.79 46.77
CA ASP A 807 -18.50 21.86 47.74
C ASP A 807 -17.54 22.90 47.17
N GLY A 808 -16.50 22.46 46.45
CA GLY A 808 -15.61 23.34 45.70
C GLY A 808 -16.36 24.21 44.67
N TYR A 809 -17.17 23.60 43.80
CA TYR A 809 -17.95 24.34 42.81
C TYR A 809 -18.96 25.32 43.44
N CYS A 810 -19.58 24.94 44.56
CA CYS A 810 -20.47 25.79 45.36
C CYS A 810 -19.72 26.98 45.99
N ALA A 811 -18.52 26.74 46.55
CA ALA A 811 -17.66 27.77 47.13
C ALA A 811 -17.24 28.79 46.08
N ARG A 812 -16.84 28.31 44.89
CA ARG A 812 -16.49 29.16 43.74
C ARG A 812 -17.66 30.02 43.29
N SER A 813 -18.83 29.41 43.09
CA SER A 813 -20.06 30.13 42.69
C SER A 813 -20.43 31.23 43.70
N SER A 814 -20.29 30.91 44.99
CA SER A 814 -20.52 31.85 46.09
C SER A 814 -19.51 32.99 46.10
N TYR A 815 -18.23 32.71 45.84
CA TYR A 815 -17.19 33.72 45.72
C TYR A 815 -17.43 34.66 44.54
N THR A 816 -17.74 34.13 43.34
CA THR A 816 -18.05 34.95 42.16
C THR A 816 -19.25 35.87 42.42
N LEU A 817 -20.29 35.39 43.12
CA LEU A 817 -21.44 36.20 43.53
C LEU A 817 -21.05 37.31 44.53
N ARG A 818 -20.16 37.03 45.49
CA ARG A 818 -19.65 38.03 46.43
C ARG A 818 -18.77 39.06 45.73
N GLN A 819 -17.96 38.64 44.76
CA GLN A 819 -17.10 39.52 43.96
C GLN A 819 -17.94 40.50 43.13
N ARG A 820 -18.98 40.01 42.43
CA ARG A 820 -19.94 40.87 41.70
C ARG A 820 -20.65 41.89 42.60
N ARG A 821 -20.80 41.59 43.90
CA ARG A 821 -21.41 42.46 44.91
C ARG A 821 -20.41 43.36 45.64
N GLY A 822 -19.12 43.34 45.27
CA GLY A 822 -18.05 44.12 45.91
C GLY A 822 -17.74 43.70 47.35
N LYS A 823 -18.12 42.48 47.76
CA LYS A 823 -17.98 41.94 49.13
C LYS A 823 -16.96 40.81 49.26
N ALA A 824 -16.20 40.53 48.20
CA ALA A 824 -15.14 39.52 48.25
C ALA A 824 -13.86 40.12 48.84
N THR A 825 -13.24 39.42 49.79
CA THR A 825 -11.95 39.78 50.38
C THR A 825 -10.92 38.71 50.01
N GLY A 826 -9.79 39.12 49.43
CA GLY A 826 -8.71 38.21 49.00
C GLY A 826 -8.89 37.65 47.59
N ALA A 827 -7.91 36.86 47.12
CA ALA A 827 -7.99 36.10 45.88
C ALA A 827 -8.60 34.71 46.14
N PHE A 828 -9.34 34.18 45.18
CA PHE A 828 -9.84 32.80 45.25
C PHE A 828 -8.76 31.86 44.72
N ASP A 829 -8.46 30.79 45.47
CA ASP A 829 -7.56 29.74 44.99
C ASP A 829 -8.30 28.88 43.96
N GLU A 830 -8.06 29.19 42.69
CA GLU A 830 -8.61 28.45 41.55
C GLU A 830 -7.93 27.10 41.31
N GLU A 831 -6.74 26.83 41.87
CA GLU A 831 -6.02 25.57 41.67
C GLU A 831 -6.57 24.44 42.52
N THR A 832 -6.92 24.72 43.78
CA THR A 832 -7.47 23.73 44.74
C THR A 832 -8.94 23.97 45.09
N VAL A 833 -9.55 25.02 44.53
CA VAL A 833 -10.92 25.46 44.84
C VAL A 833 -11.09 25.75 46.32
N GLN A 834 -10.21 26.58 46.89
CA GLN A 834 -10.09 26.86 48.34
C GLN A 834 -9.87 25.60 49.18
N ASP A 835 -8.84 24.81 48.81
CA ASP A 835 -8.38 23.63 49.55
C ASP A 835 -9.40 22.48 49.64
N GLN A 836 -10.54 22.57 48.92
CA GLN A 836 -11.54 21.50 48.86
C GLN A 836 -11.07 20.32 47.99
N VAL A 837 -10.23 20.59 46.98
CA VAL A 837 -9.66 19.57 46.07
C VAL A 837 -8.14 19.67 46.10
N SER A 838 -7.57 19.63 47.31
CA SER A 838 -6.12 19.57 47.51
C SER A 838 -5.65 18.12 47.66
N TYR A 839 -4.33 17.93 47.56
CA TYR A 839 -3.73 16.61 47.71
C TYR A 839 -3.90 16.04 49.11
N SER A 840 -3.90 16.88 50.16
CA SER A 840 -4.19 16.44 51.53
C SER A 840 -5.59 15.86 51.64
N VAL A 841 -6.59 16.51 51.04
CA VAL A 841 -7.96 15.98 51.01
C VAL A 841 -8.05 14.66 50.25
N VAL A 842 -7.36 14.52 49.10
CA VAL A 842 -7.31 13.26 48.36
C VAL A 842 -6.62 12.16 49.19
N LEU A 843 -5.55 12.49 49.91
CA LEU A 843 -4.84 11.56 50.79
C LEU A 843 -5.69 11.13 51.98
N ASP A 844 -6.42 12.05 52.60
CA ASP A 844 -7.34 11.75 53.70
C ASP A 844 -8.47 10.79 53.26
N ILE A 845 -9.02 10.98 52.06
CA ILE A 845 -10.09 10.13 51.51
C ILE A 845 -9.57 8.78 51.04
N CYS A 846 -8.39 8.76 50.38
CA CYS A 846 -7.92 7.61 49.61
C CYS A 846 -6.76 6.83 50.27
N SER A 847 -6.31 7.22 51.47
CA SER A 847 -5.23 6.52 52.19
C SER A 847 -5.61 5.11 52.65
N GLU A 848 -6.90 4.82 52.78
CA GLU A 848 -7.42 3.51 53.13
C GLU A 848 -8.41 3.00 52.07
N PHE A 849 -8.34 1.69 51.78
CA PHE A 849 -9.30 0.99 50.92
C PHE A 849 -9.82 -0.26 51.63
N ALA A 850 -11.14 -0.38 51.79
CA ALA A 850 -11.79 -1.49 52.50
C ALA A 850 -11.17 -1.79 53.90
N SER A 851 -10.87 -0.73 54.67
CA SER A 851 -10.23 -0.79 56.00
C SER A 851 -8.80 -1.35 56.02
N SER A 852 -8.12 -1.37 54.87
CA SER A 852 -6.68 -1.66 54.76
C SER A 852 -5.95 -0.40 54.30
N PRO A 853 -4.84 0.00 54.95
CA PRO A 853 -4.04 1.13 54.49
C PRO A 853 -3.39 0.80 53.15
N LEU A 854 -3.45 1.75 52.20
CA LEU A 854 -2.71 1.66 50.95
C LEU A 854 -1.26 2.12 51.18
N VAL A 855 -0.35 1.64 50.34
CA VAL A 855 1.07 1.99 50.48
C VAL A 855 1.26 3.44 50.05
N VAL A 856 1.68 4.28 50.98
CA VAL A 856 2.11 5.66 50.71
C VAL A 856 3.58 5.62 50.34
N HIS A 857 3.90 6.07 49.13
CA HIS A 857 5.26 6.12 48.58
C HIS A 857 5.90 7.51 48.76
N ASN A 858 5.21 8.45 49.42
CA ASN A 858 5.52 9.88 49.39
C ASN A 858 5.76 10.56 50.76
N ASP A 859 6.02 9.81 51.84
CA ASP A 859 6.10 10.30 53.25
C ASP A 859 7.15 11.39 53.58
N GLN A 860 7.84 11.98 52.61
CA GLN A 860 8.90 12.99 52.86
C GLN A 860 8.79 14.26 52.01
N LEU A 861 7.62 14.91 51.96
CA LEU A 861 7.48 16.24 51.34
C LEU A 861 7.07 17.37 52.29
N GLU A 862 6.94 17.11 53.60
CA GLU A 862 6.72 18.20 54.58
C GLU A 862 8.00 18.87 55.11
N GLU A 863 9.20 18.39 54.78
CA GLU A 863 10.46 19.01 55.21
C GLU A 863 11.34 19.46 54.05
N ALA A 864 10.87 20.44 53.27
CA ALA A 864 11.75 21.32 52.49
C ALA A 864 11.03 22.64 52.15
N THR A 865 10.86 23.49 53.18
CA THR A 865 10.70 24.95 53.01
C THR A 865 11.90 25.58 52.32
#